data_AF-W5SAV8-F1
#
_entry.id   AF-W5SAV8-F1
#
_cell.length_a   1.000
_cell.length_b   1.000
_cell.length_c   1.000
_cell.angle_alpha   90.00
_cell.angle_beta   90.00
_cell.angle_gamma   90.00
#
_symmetry.space_group_name_H-M   'P 1'
#
loop_
_entity.id
_entity.type
_entity.pdbx_description
1 polymer ?
#
loop_
_entity_poly.entity_id
_entity_poly.type
_entity_poly.pdbx_seq_one_letter_code
_entity_poly.pdbx_strand_id
1 'polypeptide(L)'
;MGNVGGSPLPVQGVRGPLVGNVGGAILPLKKHEEEDSAKDEVDEVGGVDKDELDEVDESMKDRINKLKDRFGTFPKGEKVFRRIQIIVTSPDIARAKGYKTYTTAEFCSFLESLDDASINDIIEPLREILEVKYKISRVMGDIKAKESIKNLIDEFKLKDKGYREALKGAFNNPKIEDVLVGIRDSVPKYKAEFAKIKTDVEKVLELEKADIYDQVVEKGEKIYDRLSGNERAVIEYMRDALTDPSIETSGDRAYTDDEFYHFLGRMFDVNIRNFTAHMKLKEQDEALRAIEDVKTESLRANLKVELELKAKECKSVLRRLCRKPNIDEVHKDITIAGLNKYSNDVARIKTTAEEFVRFENLYASLPDDKRAVIEYIRSVVTDPGIGSDKGYKTYSDLEFGLLLVKLGINKIETVISHHLTVASGKAATKAIIDGVRGETLRGEFEGRFDLNCQEYELALKGKFSTSEFSDLSFESKYVEEFIKIKADAEKAIRGENLYLSLQDNEREVVDYMQSVIFDPSIKGYLIKSTCTEVQFYHLLSNWDIVRLREIIGIHLDILKLQEQTLNTIGDIKRKASKRDWQHDFDNAKYIYLCALKDSLIDPYELRAYGVSVTRSRRGHFIDIILDAESVIKYENLYAALSDEELGAIEYIRSVVTDPNIRNSEGNKYSDEYTYIEFEVFLDGLDVIKGRGTLQEFI
;
A
#
# COMPACT_ATOMS: atom_id res chain seq x y z
N MET A 1 38.19 -26.02 -5.71
CA MET A 1 38.76 -25.42 -6.94
C MET A 1 37.66 -24.55 -7.54
N GLY A 2 37.76 -23.25 -7.80
CA GLY A 2 38.82 -22.27 -7.67
C GLY A 2 38.18 -20.87 -7.51
N ASN A 3 38.91 -20.01 -6.80
CA ASN A 3 38.66 -18.60 -6.45
C ASN A 3 38.91 -17.74 -7.73
N VAL A 4 38.33 -16.56 -8.00
CA VAL A 4 38.61 -15.19 -7.47
C VAL A 4 37.74 -14.22 -8.31
N GLY A 5 36.93 -13.32 -7.74
CA GLY A 5 37.23 -11.89 -7.51
C GLY A 5 36.26 -11.02 -8.32
N GLY A 6 35.66 -9.91 -7.87
CA GLY A 6 35.97 -9.00 -6.78
C GLY A 6 36.31 -7.62 -7.34
N SER A 7 35.32 -6.72 -7.44
CA SER A 7 35.39 -5.28 -7.09
C SER A 7 34.11 -4.50 -7.47
N PRO A 8 33.65 -3.55 -6.64
CA PRO A 8 32.46 -2.74 -6.87
C PRO A 8 32.77 -1.35 -7.48
N LEU A 9 31.78 -0.77 -8.19
CA LEU A 9 31.79 0.61 -8.70
C LEU A 9 30.49 1.34 -8.29
N PRO A 10 30.45 2.68 -8.37
CA PRO A 10 30.04 3.55 -7.26
C PRO A 10 28.57 3.96 -7.28
N VAL A 11 28.08 4.30 -6.09
CA VAL A 11 26.78 4.92 -5.83
C VAL A 11 26.74 6.32 -6.42
N GLN A 12 25.99 6.49 -7.51
CA GLN A 12 25.52 7.79 -7.98
C GLN A 12 24.22 8.14 -7.23
N GLY A 13 24.26 9.25 -6.49
CA GLY A 13 23.09 9.85 -5.88
C GLY A 13 22.15 10.41 -6.93
N VAL A 14 20.91 9.94 -6.93
CA VAL A 14 19.81 10.53 -7.70
C VAL A 14 18.83 11.19 -6.73
N ARG A 15 18.59 12.47 -7.05
CA ARG A 15 17.68 13.42 -6.42
C ARG A 15 16.26 12.87 -6.29
N GLY A 16 15.70 12.97 -5.08
CA GLY A 16 14.24 12.94 -4.86
C GLY A 16 13.59 14.31 -5.15
N PRO A 17 12.28 14.33 -5.47
CA PRO A 17 11.58 15.52 -5.97
C PRO A 17 11.09 16.45 -4.85
N LEU A 18 10.96 17.71 -5.28
CA LEU A 18 10.42 18.87 -4.60
C LEU A 18 8.96 18.66 -4.14
N VAL A 19 8.67 18.98 -2.87
CA VAL A 19 7.30 19.21 -2.39
C VAL A 19 7.23 20.56 -1.67
N GLY A 20 6.53 21.49 -2.34
CA GLY A 20 5.49 22.35 -1.76
C GLY A 20 5.78 23.15 -0.50
N ASN A 21 6.26 24.37 -0.69
CA ASN A 21 6.13 25.49 0.24
C ASN A 21 4.64 25.86 0.42
N VAL A 22 4.13 25.81 1.65
CA VAL A 22 2.96 26.59 2.08
C VAL A 22 3.35 27.32 3.36
N GLY A 23 3.30 28.65 3.30
CA GLY A 23 3.80 29.56 4.31
C GLY A 23 3.00 29.55 5.61
N GLY A 24 3.73 29.56 6.73
CA GLY A 24 3.24 29.94 8.05
C GLY A 24 4.13 31.06 8.58
N ALA A 25 3.55 32.24 8.76
CA ALA A 25 4.22 33.43 9.26
C ALA A 25 4.77 33.20 10.68
N ILE A 26 6.10 33.37 10.84
CA ILE A 26 6.77 33.41 12.13
C ILE A 26 6.76 34.86 12.61
N LEU A 27 5.95 35.13 13.63
CA LEU A 27 5.99 36.35 14.42
C LEU A 27 7.31 36.38 15.23
N PRO A 28 8.02 37.52 15.31
CA PRO A 28 9.21 37.64 16.14
C PRO A 28 8.81 37.63 17.62
N LEU A 29 9.28 36.61 18.34
CA LEU A 29 9.24 36.53 19.79
C LEU A 29 10.01 37.72 20.37
N LYS A 30 9.26 38.64 20.99
CA LYS A 30 9.78 39.72 21.82
C LYS A 30 10.68 39.12 22.90
N LYS A 31 11.90 39.66 23.01
CA LYS A 31 12.72 39.53 24.21
C LYS A 31 11.89 40.03 25.39
N HIS A 32 11.59 39.14 26.32
CA HIS A 32 11.12 39.54 27.64
C HIS A 32 12.28 40.25 28.33
N GLU A 33 12.17 41.57 28.41
CA GLU A 33 12.83 42.36 29.45
C GLU A 33 12.29 41.83 30.78
N GLU A 34 13.19 41.36 31.65
CA GLU A 34 12.89 41.08 33.04
C GLU A 34 12.53 42.40 33.72
N GLU A 35 11.23 42.72 33.72
CA GLU A 35 10.66 43.74 34.59
C GLU A 35 10.80 43.29 36.05
N ASP A 36 11.80 43.85 36.70
CA ASP A 36 12.08 43.76 38.13
C ASP A 36 10.94 44.45 38.91
N SER A 37 9.80 43.76 39.02
CA SER A 37 8.60 44.18 39.75
C SER A 37 8.50 43.44 41.08
N ALA A 38 9.54 43.54 41.92
CA ALA A 38 9.41 43.24 43.33
C ALA A 38 8.79 44.46 44.03
N LYS A 39 7.49 44.34 44.30
CA LYS A 39 6.69 45.27 45.11
C LYS A 39 7.41 45.67 46.39
N ASP A 40 7.38 46.98 46.66
CA ASP A 40 7.63 47.60 47.96
C ASP A 40 6.74 46.97 49.03
N GLU A 41 7.23 45.95 49.74
CA GLU A 41 6.51 45.41 50.91
C GLU A 41 7.39 44.53 51.81
N VAL A 42 8.56 45.01 52.27
CA VAL A 42 9.14 44.57 53.57
C VAL A 42 9.98 45.70 54.16
N ASP A 43 9.32 46.71 54.72
CA ASP A 43 9.89 47.61 55.74
C ASP A 43 8.88 47.72 56.89
N GLU A 44 8.62 46.59 57.55
CA GLU A 44 7.93 46.55 58.84
C GLU A 44 8.62 45.56 59.79
N VAL A 45 9.91 45.78 60.10
CA VAL A 45 10.47 45.31 61.37
C VAL A 45 11.46 46.35 61.88
N GLY A 46 10.92 47.40 62.49
CA GLY A 46 11.68 48.44 63.18
C GLY A 46 11.02 49.80 62.99
N GLY A 47 9.97 50.05 63.78
CA GLY A 47 9.33 51.37 63.86
C GLY A 47 10.36 52.45 64.14
N VAL A 48 10.55 53.31 63.15
CA VAL A 48 11.05 54.67 63.32
C VAL A 48 10.03 55.51 62.57
N ASP A 49 9.40 56.42 63.30
CA ASP A 49 8.29 57.25 62.83
C ASP A 49 8.65 57.98 61.54
N LYS A 50 7.75 57.90 60.55
CA LYS A 50 7.86 58.58 59.25
C LYS A 50 7.66 60.11 59.34
N ASP A 51 7.51 60.64 60.56
CA ASP A 51 7.02 62.00 60.83
C ASP A 51 8.06 62.94 61.46
N GLU A 52 9.36 62.65 61.38
CA GLU A 52 10.42 63.65 61.67
C GLU A 52 11.28 63.93 60.42
N LEU A 53 10.68 64.61 59.45
CA LEU A 53 11.40 65.46 58.51
C LEU A 53 10.78 66.86 58.63
N ASP A 54 11.24 67.60 59.64
CA ASP A 54 11.00 69.03 59.82
C ASP A 54 11.14 69.80 58.49
N GLU A 55 10.33 70.85 58.33
CA GLU A 55 10.28 71.78 57.19
C GLU A 55 11.65 71.99 56.52
N VAL A 56 11.97 71.13 55.56
CA VAL A 56 13.12 71.30 54.69
C VAL A 56 12.74 72.38 53.69
N ASP A 57 13.32 73.56 53.86
CA ASP A 57 13.31 74.68 52.90
C ASP A 57 13.40 74.16 51.45
N GLU A 58 12.60 74.72 50.54
CA GLU A 58 12.55 74.34 49.11
C GLU A 58 13.97 74.26 48.51
N SER A 59 14.85 75.18 48.95
CA SER A 59 16.27 75.24 48.61
C SER A 59 17.07 73.97 49.00
N MET A 60 16.79 73.38 50.16
CA MET A 60 17.47 72.14 50.60
C MET A 60 16.93 70.90 49.89
N LYS A 61 15.65 70.86 49.51
CA LYS A 61 15.11 69.78 48.67
C LYS A 61 15.80 69.78 47.30
N ASP A 62 16.00 70.95 46.70
CA ASP A 62 16.73 71.10 45.43
C ASP A 62 18.20 70.69 45.55
N ARG A 63 18.88 71.03 46.65
CA ARG A 63 20.26 70.57 46.92
C ARG A 63 20.34 69.05 47.03
N ILE A 64 19.42 68.43 47.77
CA ILE A 64 19.34 66.97 47.90
C ILE A 64 19.06 66.31 46.55
N ASN A 65 18.16 66.86 45.73
CA ASN A 65 17.85 66.31 44.41
C ASN A 65 19.05 66.42 43.45
N LYS A 66 19.77 67.54 43.44
CA LYS A 66 21.02 67.67 42.66
C LYS A 66 22.09 66.67 43.08
N LEU A 67 22.23 66.43 44.39
CA LEU A 67 23.12 65.38 44.90
C LEU A 67 22.60 63.98 44.52
N LYS A 68 21.29 63.72 44.59
CA LYS A 68 20.72 62.45 44.13
C LYS A 68 20.95 62.22 42.64
N ASP A 69 20.85 63.24 41.79
CA ASP A 69 21.15 63.12 40.35
C ASP A 69 22.63 62.82 40.12
N ARG A 70 23.52 63.52 40.85
CA ARG A 70 24.97 63.27 40.81
C ARG A 70 25.30 61.84 41.25
N PHE A 71 24.70 61.36 42.33
CA PHE A 71 24.85 59.98 42.83
C PHE A 71 24.08 58.96 41.97
N GLY A 72 23.05 59.40 41.25
CA GLY A 72 22.20 58.60 40.37
C GLY A 72 22.86 58.24 39.04
N THR A 73 23.96 58.93 38.69
CA THR A 73 24.87 58.49 37.63
C THR A 73 25.58 57.17 37.96
N PHE A 74 25.57 56.74 39.23
CA PHE A 74 26.10 55.45 39.68
C PHE A 74 24.96 54.42 39.85
N PRO A 75 25.12 53.17 39.39
CA PRO A 75 24.12 52.12 39.57
C PRO A 75 23.75 51.91 41.04
N LYS A 76 22.47 52.11 41.39
CA LYS A 76 21.91 52.05 42.76
C LYS A 76 22.47 53.10 43.74
N GLY A 77 23.17 54.13 43.26
CA GLY A 77 23.79 55.17 44.08
C GLY A 77 22.80 55.96 44.94
N GLU A 78 21.57 56.18 44.46
CA GLU A 78 20.53 56.87 45.25
C GLU A 78 20.13 56.10 46.53
N LYS A 79 20.02 54.77 46.45
CA LYS A 79 19.67 53.92 47.61
C LYS A 79 20.79 53.91 48.65
N VAL A 80 22.04 53.85 48.18
CA VAL A 80 23.23 53.94 49.04
C VAL A 80 23.28 55.31 49.72
N PHE A 81 23.09 56.40 48.96
CA PHE A 81 23.02 57.76 49.47
C PHE A 81 22.00 57.92 50.59
N ARG A 82 20.73 57.52 50.34
CA ARG A 82 19.67 57.61 51.36
C ARG A 82 20.03 56.84 52.61
N ARG A 83 20.68 55.68 52.46
CA ARG A 83 21.05 54.85 53.61
C ARG A 83 22.16 55.46 54.44
N ILE A 84 23.19 56.03 53.80
CA ILE A 84 24.24 56.78 54.49
C ILE A 84 23.62 57.97 55.22
N GLN A 85 22.78 58.74 54.54
CA GLN A 85 22.09 59.90 55.11
C GLN A 85 21.36 59.53 56.40
N ILE A 86 20.48 58.53 56.36
CA ILE A 86 19.73 58.05 57.53
C ILE A 86 20.68 57.67 58.68
N ILE A 87 21.82 57.05 58.36
CA ILE A 87 22.77 56.59 59.37
C ILE A 87 23.50 57.76 60.05
N VAL A 88 23.99 58.73 59.28
CA VAL A 88 24.81 59.82 59.81
C VAL A 88 23.99 60.96 60.42
N THR A 89 22.73 61.12 60.02
CA THR A 89 21.82 62.13 60.58
C THR A 89 20.97 61.61 61.74
N SER A 90 20.89 60.29 61.97
CA SER A 90 20.12 59.73 63.09
C SER A 90 20.82 59.98 64.43
N PRO A 91 20.19 60.64 65.41
CA PRO A 91 20.78 60.87 66.74
C PRO A 91 20.82 59.62 67.63
N ASP A 92 20.13 58.54 67.26
CA ASP A 92 20.08 57.29 68.02
C ASP A 92 21.26 56.37 67.69
N ILE A 93 21.72 56.39 66.44
CA ILE A 93 22.83 55.53 66.02
C ILE A 93 24.11 56.02 66.69
N ALA A 94 24.79 55.09 67.37
CA ALA A 94 26.05 55.32 68.08
C ALA A 94 26.03 56.46 69.12
N ARG A 95 24.87 56.82 69.69
CA ARG A 95 24.73 57.87 70.73
C ARG A 95 25.73 57.69 71.88
N ALA A 96 25.87 56.46 72.38
CA ALA A 96 26.78 56.13 73.48
C ALA A 96 28.27 56.33 73.15
N LYS A 97 28.63 56.36 71.86
CA LYS A 97 30.01 56.59 71.40
C LYS A 97 30.31 58.07 71.16
N GLY A 98 29.31 58.95 71.30
CA GLY A 98 29.46 60.40 71.11
C GLY A 98 29.78 60.80 69.68
N TYR A 99 29.42 59.97 68.68
CA TYR A 99 29.69 60.30 67.28
C TYR A 99 28.88 61.50 66.80
N LYS A 100 29.49 62.32 65.94
CA LYS A 100 28.83 63.47 65.32
C LYS A 100 27.53 63.03 64.65
N THR A 101 26.47 63.77 64.95
CA THR A 101 25.19 63.66 64.24
C THR A 101 25.09 64.84 63.31
N TYR A 102 25.08 64.56 62.01
CA TYR A 102 25.02 65.60 60.99
C TYR A 102 23.60 66.12 60.87
N THR A 103 23.44 67.43 60.74
CA THR A 103 22.24 67.97 60.13
C THR A 103 22.22 67.60 58.64
N THR A 104 21.03 67.54 58.04
CA THR A 104 20.89 67.32 56.58
C THR A 104 21.72 68.32 55.77
N ALA A 105 21.81 69.57 56.21
CA ALA A 105 22.60 70.61 55.56
C ALA A 105 24.12 70.37 55.66
N GLU A 106 24.62 69.97 56.83
CA GLU A 106 26.05 69.63 57.00
C GLU A 106 26.44 68.40 56.16
N PHE A 107 25.58 67.38 56.11
CA PHE A 107 25.83 66.19 55.31
C PHE A 107 25.85 66.52 53.81
N CYS A 108 24.87 67.30 53.32
CA CYS A 108 24.85 67.74 51.92
C CYS A 108 26.09 68.58 51.58
N SER A 109 26.49 69.50 52.45
CA SER A 109 27.69 70.34 52.24
C SER A 109 28.97 69.50 52.23
N PHE A 110 29.05 68.45 53.04
CA PHE A 110 30.15 67.48 52.98
C PHE A 110 30.19 66.76 51.63
N LEU A 111 29.05 66.27 51.14
CA LEU A 111 29.00 65.56 49.85
C LEU A 111 29.25 66.47 48.65
N GLU A 112 28.82 67.74 48.71
CA GLU A 112 29.14 68.76 47.70
C GLU A 112 30.65 69.02 47.61
N SER A 113 31.40 68.83 48.70
CA SER A 113 32.86 68.99 48.74
C SER A 113 33.65 67.83 48.15
N LEU A 114 33.02 66.69 47.88
CA LEU A 114 33.67 65.51 47.30
C LEU A 114 33.80 65.63 45.77
N ASP A 115 34.89 65.13 45.21
CA ASP A 115 34.99 64.85 43.78
C ASP A 115 34.31 63.51 43.42
N ASP A 116 34.08 63.26 42.13
CA ASP A 116 33.35 62.07 41.69
C ASP A 116 34.11 60.76 42.01
N ALA A 117 35.44 60.81 42.08
CA ALA A 117 36.27 59.67 42.46
C ALA A 117 36.06 59.29 43.94
N SER A 118 36.09 60.28 44.84
CA SER A 118 35.83 60.08 46.27
C SER A 118 34.39 59.62 46.53
N ILE A 119 33.43 60.13 45.76
CA ILE A 119 32.03 59.66 45.81
C ILE A 119 31.96 58.17 45.43
N ASN A 120 32.62 57.77 44.34
CA ASN A 120 32.64 56.38 43.91
C ASN A 120 33.31 55.46 44.95
N ASP A 121 34.43 55.89 45.55
CA ASP A 121 35.15 55.16 46.59
C ASP A 121 34.32 54.98 47.88
N ILE A 122 33.33 55.84 48.11
CA ILE A 122 32.33 55.71 49.18
C ILE A 122 31.18 54.80 48.76
N ILE A 123 30.61 55.00 47.56
CA ILE A 123 29.40 54.30 47.12
C ILE A 123 29.65 52.82 46.87
N GLU A 124 30.70 52.49 46.13
CA GLU A 124 30.95 51.13 45.64
C GLU A 124 31.01 50.09 46.77
N PRO A 125 31.82 50.28 47.83
CA PRO A 125 31.89 49.31 48.92
C PRO A 125 30.57 49.16 49.68
N LEU A 126 29.83 50.27 49.86
CA LEU A 126 28.55 50.27 50.57
C LEU A 126 27.45 49.60 49.75
N ARG A 127 27.48 49.73 48.41
CA ARG A 127 26.58 49.03 47.50
C ARG A 127 26.72 47.53 47.64
N GLU A 128 27.94 47.01 47.67
CA GLU A 128 28.19 45.57 47.80
C GLU A 128 27.59 45.01 49.09
N ILE A 129 27.71 45.74 50.22
CA ILE A 129 27.07 45.33 51.49
C ILE A 129 25.54 45.29 51.34
N LEU A 130 24.93 46.30 50.71
CA LEU A 130 23.48 46.33 50.53
C LEU A 130 22.99 45.15 49.69
N GLU A 131 23.73 44.75 48.65
CA GLU A 131 23.37 43.59 47.83
C GLU A 131 23.43 42.28 48.60
N VAL A 132 24.47 42.08 49.43
CA VAL A 132 24.57 40.89 50.27
C VAL A 132 23.43 40.85 51.28
N LYS A 133 23.12 41.99 51.93
CA LYS A 133 22.00 42.09 52.88
C LYS A 133 20.65 41.77 52.23
N TYR A 134 20.40 42.30 51.03
CA TYR A 134 19.17 42.02 50.30
C TYR A 134 19.01 40.52 49.99
N LYS A 135 20.09 39.85 49.55
CA LYS A 135 20.10 38.40 49.32
C LYS A 135 19.80 37.63 50.61
N ILE A 136 20.40 38.01 51.74
CA ILE A 136 20.12 37.39 53.04
C ILE A 136 18.64 37.51 53.39
N SER A 137 18.07 38.72 53.30
CA SER A 137 16.65 38.96 53.61
C SER A 137 15.71 38.15 52.73
N ARG A 138 16.01 38.02 51.43
CA ARG A 138 15.23 37.18 50.50
C ARG A 138 15.25 35.70 50.92
N VAL A 139 16.44 35.13 51.11
CA VAL A 139 16.57 33.70 51.50
C VAL A 139 15.93 33.45 52.86
N MET A 140 16.11 34.34 53.84
CA MET A 140 15.41 34.25 55.12
C MET A 140 13.89 34.35 54.96
N GLY A 141 13.39 35.09 53.97
CA GLY A 141 11.98 35.19 53.60
C GLY A 141 11.41 33.86 53.13
N ASP A 142 12.15 33.14 52.28
CA ASP A 142 11.76 31.87 51.67
C ASP A 142 11.70 30.69 52.67
N ILE A 143 12.40 30.78 53.80
CA ILE A 143 12.38 29.77 54.88
C ILE A 143 11.06 29.84 55.64
N LYS A 144 10.29 28.74 55.71
CA LYS A 144 8.97 28.76 56.36
C LYS A 144 9.09 28.68 57.87
N ALA A 145 10.01 27.86 58.37
CA ALA A 145 10.25 27.69 59.80
C ALA A 145 11.08 28.85 60.40
N LYS A 146 10.44 30.00 60.66
CA LYS A 146 11.13 31.20 61.18
C LYS A 146 11.86 30.98 62.51
N GLU A 147 11.38 30.08 63.36
CA GLU A 147 12.05 29.76 64.64
C GLU A 147 13.43 29.10 64.40
N SER A 148 13.57 28.30 63.33
CA SER A 148 14.83 27.62 62.97
C SER A 148 15.96 28.57 62.56
N ILE A 149 15.62 29.79 62.13
CA ILE A 149 16.60 30.82 61.73
C ILE A 149 16.65 32.01 62.68
N LYS A 150 15.96 31.94 63.83
CA LYS A 150 15.88 33.04 64.80
C LYS A 150 17.26 33.55 65.24
N ASN A 151 18.17 32.63 65.55
CA ASN A 151 19.55 32.97 65.90
C ASN A 151 20.29 33.72 64.78
N LEU A 152 20.06 33.35 63.51
CA LEU A 152 20.66 34.01 62.34
C LEU A 152 20.02 35.38 62.08
N ILE A 153 18.71 35.53 62.30
CA ILE A 153 18.01 36.82 62.23
C ILE A 153 18.58 37.77 63.29
N ASP A 154 18.75 37.29 64.51
CA ASP A 154 19.29 38.09 65.62
C ASP A 154 20.77 38.45 65.38
N GLU A 155 21.57 37.50 64.86
CA GLU A 155 22.95 37.76 64.43
C GLU A 155 22.99 38.82 63.31
N PHE A 156 22.14 38.70 62.28
CA PHE A 156 22.03 39.67 61.20
C PHE A 156 21.68 41.08 61.71
N LYS A 157 20.69 41.19 62.61
CA LYS A 157 20.30 42.46 63.24
C LYS A 157 21.44 43.06 64.05
N LEU A 158 22.16 42.22 64.82
CA LEU A 158 23.31 42.65 65.62
C LEU A 158 24.45 43.16 64.73
N LYS A 159 24.78 42.42 63.65
CA LYS A 159 25.81 42.83 62.70
C LYS A 159 25.41 44.08 61.92
N ASP A 160 24.14 44.21 61.52
CA ASP A 160 23.64 45.44 60.89
C ASP A 160 23.71 46.65 61.81
N LYS A 161 23.36 46.49 63.10
CA LYS A 161 23.55 47.56 64.09
C LYS A 161 25.02 47.96 64.18
N GLY A 162 25.93 46.99 64.31
CA GLY A 162 27.37 47.24 64.36
C GLY A 162 27.89 47.94 63.11
N TYR A 163 27.44 47.52 61.93
CA TYR A 163 27.78 48.15 60.65
C TYR A 163 27.32 49.61 60.59
N ARG A 164 26.07 49.90 60.99
CA ARG A 164 25.56 51.28 61.03
C ARG A 164 26.37 52.16 61.98
N GLU A 165 26.76 51.64 63.14
CA GLU A 165 27.62 52.36 64.08
C GLU A 165 29.02 52.61 63.52
N ALA A 166 29.63 51.60 62.88
CA ALA A 166 30.95 51.74 62.27
C ALA A 166 30.94 52.73 61.10
N LEU A 167 29.90 52.67 60.25
CA LEU A 167 29.71 53.62 59.17
C LEU A 167 29.52 55.04 59.72
N LYS A 168 28.67 55.24 60.73
CA LYS A 168 28.55 56.55 61.38
C LYS A 168 29.88 57.03 61.97
N GLY A 169 30.66 56.12 62.56
CA GLY A 169 32.00 56.41 63.08
C GLY A 169 32.98 56.86 62.00
N ALA A 170 32.91 56.31 60.79
CA ALA A 170 33.72 56.76 59.66
C ALA A 170 33.46 58.24 59.31
N PHE A 171 32.22 58.72 59.51
CA PHE A 171 31.85 60.12 59.31
C PHE A 171 32.09 61.00 60.54
N ASN A 172 32.67 60.49 61.64
CA ASN A 172 32.82 61.30 62.86
C ASN A 172 33.80 62.48 62.69
N ASN A 173 34.82 62.33 61.84
CA ASN A 173 35.71 63.41 61.44
C ASN A 173 35.35 63.86 60.01
N PRO A 174 34.96 65.14 59.78
CA PRO A 174 34.51 65.60 58.46
C PRO A 174 35.61 65.72 57.40
N LYS A 175 36.84 65.25 57.66
CA LYS A 175 37.91 65.19 56.65
C LYS A 175 37.65 64.03 55.70
N ILE A 176 37.72 64.29 54.39
CA ILE A 176 37.40 63.33 53.33
C ILE A 176 38.27 62.08 53.47
N GLU A 177 39.57 62.25 53.76
CA GLU A 177 40.52 61.16 53.90
C GLU A 177 40.15 60.21 55.04
N ASP A 178 39.67 60.76 56.17
CA ASP A 178 39.28 59.97 57.34
C ASP A 178 38.00 59.17 57.07
N VAL A 179 37.05 59.74 56.32
CA VAL A 179 35.83 59.03 55.87
C VAL A 179 36.18 57.88 54.94
N LEU A 180 37.05 58.12 53.96
CA LEU A 180 37.50 57.10 53.02
C LEU A 180 38.25 55.97 53.72
N VAL A 181 39.15 56.29 54.66
CA VAL A 181 39.85 55.29 55.48
C VAL A 181 38.86 54.51 56.35
N GLY A 182 37.94 55.20 57.03
CA GLY A 182 36.93 54.56 57.88
C GLY A 182 36.02 53.59 57.11
N ILE A 183 35.61 53.94 55.89
CA ILE A 183 34.83 53.06 55.01
C ILE A 183 35.70 51.90 54.52
N ARG A 184 36.93 52.16 54.08
CA ARG A 184 37.89 51.15 53.60
C ARG A 184 38.19 50.09 54.68
N ASP A 185 38.27 50.50 55.94
CA ASP A 185 38.58 49.59 57.05
C ASP A 185 37.33 48.82 57.54
N SER A 186 36.17 49.48 57.59
CA SER A 186 34.96 48.88 58.16
C SER A 186 34.19 48.01 57.16
N VAL A 187 34.09 48.41 55.89
CA VAL A 187 33.25 47.72 54.91
C VAL A 187 33.71 46.29 54.63
N PRO A 188 34.99 45.99 54.34
CA PRO A 188 35.42 44.62 54.07
C PRO A 188 35.13 43.67 55.23
N LYS A 189 35.29 44.16 56.48
CA LYS A 189 34.97 43.40 57.69
C LYS A 189 33.49 43.02 57.72
N TYR A 190 32.58 43.99 57.59
CA TYR A 190 31.14 43.71 57.65
C TYR A 190 30.64 42.94 56.42
N LYS A 191 31.25 43.15 55.24
CA LYS A 191 30.98 42.34 54.04
C LYS A 191 31.28 40.87 54.30
N ALA A 192 32.42 40.55 54.93
CA ALA A 192 32.76 39.17 55.30
C ALA A 192 31.80 38.58 56.34
N GLU A 193 31.40 39.37 57.34
CA GLU A 193 30.41 38.94 58.35
C GLU A 193 29.05 38.64 57.73
N PHE A 194 28.53 39.51 56.85
CA PHE A 194 27.28 39.25 56.13
C PHE A 194 27.40 38.08 55.14
N ALA A 195 28.54 37.92 54.46
CA ALA A 195 28.74 36.77 53.57
C ALA A 195 28.66 35.43 54.33
N LYS A 196 29.18 35.36 55.56
CA LYS A 196 29.04 34.18 56.42
C LYS A 196 27.58 33.90 56.76
N ILE A 197 26.84 34.92 57.19
CA ILE A 197 25.40 34.79 57.51
C ILE A 197 24.62 34.31 56.29
N LYS A 198 24.92 34.84 55.09
CA LYS A 198 24.31 34.38 53.84
C LYS A 198 24.50 32.89 53.62
N THR A 199 25.73 32.39 53.73
CA THR A 199 26.04 30.96 53.58
C THR A 199 25.29 30.10 54.61
N ASP A 200 25.19 30.56 55.85
CA ASP A 200 24.53 29.79 56.90
C ASP A 200 23.00 29.76 56.70
N VAL A 201 22.38 30.85 56.25
CA VAL A 201 20.95 30.87 55.88
C VAL A 201 20.68 29.97 54.66
N GLU A 202 21.56 30.00 53.64
CA GLU A 202 21.42 29.13 52.46
C GLU A 202 21.49 27.64 52.84
N LYS A 203 22.34 27.25 53.79
CA LYS A 203 22.37 25.87 54.31
C LYS A 203 21.07 25.46 55.00
N VAL A 204 20.47 26.35 55.79
CA VAL A 204 19.21 26.06 56.47
C VAL A 204 18.08 25.87 55.46
N LEU A 205 18.04 26.70 54.40
CA LEU A 205 17.06 26.54 53.32
C LEU A 205 17.21 25.18 52.60
N GLU A 206 18.45 24.74 52.34
CA GLU A 206 18.69 23.41 51.73
C GLU A 206 18.27 22.25 52.65
N LEU A 207 18.48 22.37 53.96
CA LEU A 207 18.00 21.37 54.93
C LEU A 207 16.47 21.33 55.00
N GLU A 208 15.79 22.48 54.97
CA GLU A 208 14.33 22.54 54.95
C GLU A 208 13.74 21.94 53.66
N LYS A 209 14.38 22.17 52.51
CA LYS A 209 13.99 21.52 51.24
C LYS A 209 14.13 19.99 51.31
N ALA A 210 15.19 19.49 51.95
CA ALA A 210 15.40 18.05 52.14
C ALA A 210 14.34 17.44 53.07
N ASP A 211 14.03 18.08 54.21
CA ASP A 211 12.96 17.63 55.13
C ASP A 211 11.59 17.63 54.44
N ILE A 212 11.28 18.64 53.62
CA ILE A 212 10.06 18.66 52.80
C ILE A 212 10.04 17.48 51.80
N TYR A 213 11.17 17.15 51.18
CA TYR A 213 11.25 16.02 50.26
C TYR A 213 10.93 14.70 50.98
N ASP A 214 11.55 14.46 52.13
CA ASP A 214 11.35 13.24 52.93
C ASP A 214 9.90 13.12 53.43
N GLN A 215 9.29 14.22 53.88
CA GLN A 215 7.87 14.25 54.26
C GLN A 215 6.93 13.90 53.09
N VAL A 216 7.27 14.33 51.88
CA VAL A 216 6.49 14.02 50.68
C VAL A 216 6.67 12.55 50.27
N VAL A 217 7.88 11.99 50.40
CA VAL A 217 8.13 10.55 50.21
C VAL A 217 7.30 9.73 51.19
N GLU A 218 7.37 10.03 52.49
CA GLU A 218 6.63 9.31 53.53
C GLU A 218 5.10 9.40 53.29
N LYS A 219 4.62 10.55 52.81
CA LYS A 219 3.23 10.70 52.37
C LYS A 219 2.90 9.76 51.20
N GLY A 220 3.80 9.64 50.22
CA GLY A 220 3.66 8.72 49.08
C GLY A 220 3.60 7.26 49.51
N GLU A 221 4.48 6.83 50.41
CA GLU A 221 4.47 5.48 50.99
C GLU A 221 3.14 5.20 51.71
N LYS A 222 2.68 6.14 52.56
CA LYS A 222 1.39 6.04 53.26
C LYS A 222 0.20 5.97 52.30
N ILE A 223 0.26 6.67 51.16
CA ILE A 223 -0.75 6.55 50.10
C ILE A 223 -0.71 5.14 49.52
N TYR A 224 0.47 4.66 49.12
CA TYR A 224 0.65 3.35 48.52
C TYR A 224 0.16 2.21 49.43
N ASP A 225 0.47 2.24 50.73
CA ASP A 225 0.04 1.23 51.70
C ASP A 225 -1.47 1.13 51.88
N ARG A 226 -2.21 2.22 51.60
CA ARG A 226 -3.67 2.26 51.68
C ARG A 226 -4.36 1.71 50.44
N LEU A 227 -3.64 1.56 49.33
CA LEU A 227 -4.20 1.04 48.08
C LEU A 227 -4.48 -0.46 48.20
N SER A 228 -5.58 -0.90 47.62
CA SER A 228 -5.96 -2.32 47.61
C SER A 228 -6.49 -2.76 46.25
N GLY A 229 -6.43 -4.06 45.98
CA GLY A 229 -6.94 -4.67 44.76
C GLY A 229 -6.40 -4.01 43.48
N ASN A 230 -7.32 -3.55 42.62
CA ASN A 230 -6.99 -2.96 41.33
C ASN A 230 -6.16 -1.66 41.45
N GLU A 231 -6.41 -0.84 42.47
CA GLU A 231 -5.68 0.42 42.64
C GLU A 231 -4.20 0.15 42.89
N ARG A 232 -3.89 -0.82 43.74
CA ARG A 232 -2.51 -1.22 44.02
C ARG A 232 -1.84 -1.84 42.79
N ALA A 233 -2.53 -2.69 42.04
CA ALA A 233 -1.99 -3.31 40.83
C ALA A 233 -1.62 -2.28 39.75
N VAL A 234 -2.46 -1.25 39.55
CA VAL A 234 -2.18 -0.16 38.61
C VAL A 234 -0.99 0.68 39.06
N ILE A 235 -0.91 1.00 40.36
CA ILE A 235 0.21 1.79 40.90
C ILE A 235 1.52 1.00 40.87
N GLU A 236 1.49 -0.32 41.05
CA GLU A 236 2.67 -1.18 40.83
C GLU A 236 3.09 -1.21 39.36
N TYR A 237 2.13 -1.35 38.43
CA TYR A 237 2.44 -1.27 37.01
C TYR A 237 3.11 0.08 36.63
N MET A 238 2.65 1.16 37.26
CA MET A 238 3.24 2.49 37.11
C MET A 238 4.64 2.59 37.73
N ARG A 239 4.84 2.02 38.92
CA ARG A 239 6.16 1.94 39.56
C ARG A 239 7.14 1.18 38.68
N ASP A 240 6.75 0.01 38.16
CA ASP A 240 7.55 -0.77 37.22
C ASP A 240 7.89 0.07 35.98
N ALA A 241 6.91 0.78 35.42
CA ALA A 241 7.13 1.66 34.27
C ALA A 241 8.14 2.78 34.54
N LEU A 242 8.25 3.27 35.79
CA LEU A 242 9.12 4.38 36.16
C LEU A 242 10.51 3.92 36.64
N THR A 243 10.59 2.78 37.30
CA THR A 243 11.81 2.27 37.95
C THR A 243 12.59 1.27 37.09
N ASP A 244 11.98 0.65 36.07
CA ASP A 244 12.66 -0.35 35.23
C ASP A 244 13.69 0.30 34.26
N PRO A 245 15.00 0.03 34.43
CA PRO A 245 16.02 0.65 33.59
C PRO A 245 15.96 0.23 32.10
N SER A 246 15.27 -0.85 31.77
CA SER A 246 15.17 -1.39 30.39
C SER A 246 14.17 -0.65 29.50
N ILE A 247 13.32 0.20 30.07
CA ILE A 247 12.35 1.01 29.32
C ILE A 247 13.08 2.22 28.76
N GLU A 248 13.78 2.02 27.65
CA GLU A 248 14.52 3.06 26.96
C GLU A 248 13.58 4.19 26.49
N THR A 249 13.78 5.36 27.08
CA THR A 249 13.37 6.65 26.52
C THR A 249 14.65 7.46 26.35
N SER A 250 14.90 7.98 25.16
CA SER A 250 16.12 8.68 24.75
C SER A 250 16.74 9.55 25.85
N GLY A 251 17.81 9.07 26.49
CA GLY A 251 18.64 9.83 27.44
C GLY A 251 18.15 9.88 28.90
N ASP A 252 17.08 9.17 29.25
CA ASP A 252 16.38 9.35 30.52
C ASP A 252 16.65 8.23 31.55
N ARG A 253 17.20 8.57 32.72
CA ARG A 253 17.43 7.60 33.82
C ARG A 253 16.14 7.05 34.45
N ALA A 254 16.15 5.82 34.94
CA ALA A 254 15.04 5.30 35.74
C ALA A 254 14.86 6.08 37.05
N TYR A 255 13.62 6.12 37.55
CA TYR A 255 13.33 6.61 38.89
C TYR A 255 13.91 5.63 39.91
N THR A 256 14.39 6.17 41.02
CA THR A 256 14.53 5.43 42.27
C THR A 256 13.16 5.24 42.93
N ASP A 257 13.06 4.31 43.88
CA ASP A 257 11.83 4.12 44.65
C ASP A 257 11.43 5.41 45.40
N ASP A 258 12.39 6.11 46.00
CA ASP A 258 12.13 7.38 46.69
C ASP A 258 11.59 8.44 45.73
N GLU A 259 12.14 8.55 44.51
CA GLU A 259 11.62 9.48 43.50
C GLU A 259 10.19 9.13 43.08
N PHE A 260 9.86 7.84 43.02
CA PHE A 260 8.51 7.36 42.75
C PHE A 260 7.54 7.71 43.89
N TYR A 261 7.92 7.42 45.14
CA TYR A 261 7.08 7.76 46.29
C TYR A 261 6.96 9.27 46.48
N HIS A 262 8.01 10.05 46.22
CA HIS A 262 7.93 11.50 46.18
C HIS A 262 6.92 11.98 45.12
N PHE A 263 6.94 11.41 43.92
CA PHE A 263 5.94 11.70 42.89
C PHE A 263 4.51 11.37 43.38
N LEU A 264 4.32 10.17 43.95
CA LEU A 264 3.02 9.72 44.47
C LEU A 264 2.52 10.62 45.61
N GLY A 265 3.39 11.05 46.52
CA GLY A 265 3.08 11.97 47.61
C GLY A 265 2.61 13.35 47.16
N ARG A 266 2.99 13.77 45.95
CA ARG A 266 2.50 15.00 45.31
C ARG A 266 1.19 14.83 44.57
N MET A 267 0.74 13.60 44.30
CA MET A 267 -0.57 13.36 43.68
C MET A 267 -1.70 13.58 44.69
N PHE A 268 -2.83 14.13 44.22
CA PHE A 268 -4.09 14.13 44.96
C PHE A 268 -4.79 12.77 44.81
N ASP A 269 -5.52 12.33 45.83
CA ASP A 269 -6.28 11.07 45.81
C ASP A 269 -7.22 10.96 44.58
N VAL A 270 -7.80 12.08 44.15
CA VAL A 270 -8.64 12.15 42.94
C VAL A 270 -7.85 11.77 41.69
N ASN A 271 -6.59 12.20 41.59
CA ASN A 271 -5.74 11.90 40.44
C ASN A 271 -5.35 10.42 40.41
N ILE A 272 -5.12 9.81 41.58
CA ILE A 272 -4.84 8.38 41.71
C ILE A 272 -6.06 7.57 41.26
N ARG A 273 -7.26 7.91 41.75
CA ARG A 273 -8.50 7.24 41.35
C ARG A 273 -8.81 7.40 39.87
N ASN A 274 -8.56 8.58 39.30
CA ASN A 274 -8.74 8.79 37.88
C ASN A 274 -7.75 7.94 37.07
N PHE A 275 -6.49 7.86 37.50
CA PHE A 275 -5.50 7.02 36.84
C PHE A 275 -5.89 5.54 36.87
N THR A 276 -6.34 5.03 38.03
CA THR A 276 -6.78 3.64 38.18
C THR A 276 -8.05 3.32 37.40
N ALA A 277 -8.95 4.30 37.20
CA ALA A 277 -10.14 4.13 36.37
C ALA A 277 -9.83 4.01 34.86
N HIS A 278 -8.76 4.67 34.38
CA HIS A 278 -8.39 4.65 32.96
C HIS A 278 -7.41 3.53 32.61
N MET A 279 -6.59 3.08 33.55
CA MET A 279 -5.70 1.92 33.39
C MET A 279 -6.46 0.62 33.57
N LYS A 280 -6.98 0.10 32.47
CA LYS A 280 -7.75 -1.15 32.45
C LYS A 280 -6.84 -2.37 32.32
N LEU A 281 -5.99 -2.64 33.30
CA LEU A 281 -5.10 -3.83 33.30
C LEU A 281 -5.86 -5.15 33.12
N LYS A 282 -7.11 -5.21 33.58
CA LYS A 282 -8.00 -6.36 33.33
C LYS A 282 -8.21 -6.65 31.83
N GLU A 283 -8.25 -5.64 30.97
CA GLU A 283 -8.39 -5.85 29.52
C GLU A 283 -7.15 -6.55 28.94
N GLN A 284 -5.96 -6.30 29.49
CA GLN A 284 -4.73 -6.98 29.09
C GLN A 284 -4.76 -8.47 29.49
N ASP A 285 -5.22 -8.79 30.69
CA ASP A 285 -5.39 -10.19 31.12
C ASP A 285 -6.44 -10.92 30.27
N GLU A 286 -7.54 -10.25 29.94
CA GLU A 286 -8.57 -10.78 29.05
C GLU A 286 -8.03 -10.99 27.63
N ALA A 287 -7.21 -10.07 27.10
CA ALA A 287 -6.53 -10.24 25.83
C ALA A 287 -5.57 -11.43 25.87
N LEU A 288 -4.77 -11.58 26.93
CA LEU A 288 -3.83 -12.70 27.07
C LEU A 288 -4.57 -14.04 27.10
N ARG A 289 -5.68 -14.15 27.84
CA ARG A 289 -6.52 -15.37 27.84
C ARG A 289 -7.07 -15.67 26.45
N ALA A 290 -7.61 -14.66 25.76
CA ALA A 290 -8.10 -14.83 24.39
C ALA A 290 -7.00 -15.30 23.44
N ILE A 291 -5.76 -14.82 23.61
CA ILE A 291 -4.60 -15.25 22.83
C ILE A 291 -4.22 -16.71 23.15
N GLU A 292 -4.29 -17.16 24.41
CA GLU A 292 -3.99 -18.55 24.77
C GLU A 292 -4.99 -19.55 24.16
N ASP A 293 -6.23 -19.12 23.94
CA ASP A 293 -7.27 -19.94 23.30
C ASP A 293 -7.03 -20.16 21.79
N VAL A 294 -6.13 -19.39 21.15
CA VAL A 294 -5.75 -19.54 19.73
C VAL A 294 -4.95 -20.84 19.54
N LYS A 295 -5.42 -21.73 18.66
CA LYS A 295 -4.75 -23.02 18.40
C LYS A 295 -3.53 -22.87 17.48
N THR A 296 -3.57 -21.90 16.57
CA THR A 296 -2.48 -21.62 15.63
C THR A 296 -1.29 -20.96 16.34
N GLU A 297 -0.21 -21.74 16.55
CA GLU A 297 0.99 -21.29 17.30
C GLU A 297 1.60 -20.00 16.77
N SER A 298 1.75 -19.87 15.44
CA SER A 298 2.40 -18.71 14.83
C SER A 298 1.61 -17.42 15.07
N LEU A 299 0.27 -17.47 14.98
CA LEU A 299 -0.59 -16.33 15.31
C LEU A 299 -0.55 -16.03 16.80
N ARG A 300 -0.67 -17.07 17.65
CA ARG A 300 -0.59 -16.92 19.10
C ARG A 300 0.69 -16.21 19.53
N ALA A 301 1.84 -16.64 19.00
CA ALA A 301 3.12 -16.00 19.25
C ALA A 301 3.15 -14.54 18.78
N ASN A 302 2.64 -14.25 17.58
CA ASN A 302 2.62 -12.88 17.06
C ASN A 302 1.72 -11.94 17.86
N LEU A 303 0.54 -12.40 18.29
CA LEU A 303 -0.36 -11.59 19.14
C LEU A 303 0.25 -11.34 20.52
N LYS A 304 0.98 -12.31 21.10
CA LYS A 304 1.75 -12.11 22.34
C LYS A 304 2.80 -11.01 22.16
N VAL A 305 3.60 -11.09 21.09
CA VAL A 305 4.61 -10.07 20.77
C VAL A 305 3.98 -8.69 20.55
N GLU A 306 2.85 -8.60 19.84
CA GLU A 306 2.13 -7.33 19.66
C GLU A 306 1.65 -6.76 21.00
N LEU A 307 1.06 -7.60 21.86
CA LEU A 307 0.60 -7.19 23.20
C LEU A 307 1.76 -6.70 24.08
N GLU A 308 2.89 -7.42 24.08
CA GLU A 308 4.11 -7.03 24.80
C GLU A 308 4.67 -5.69 24.29
N LEU A 309 4.70 -5.49 22.97
CA LEU A 309 5.14 -4.23 22.36
C LEU A 309 4.23 -3.08 22.79
N LYS A 310 2.90 -3.27 22.79
CA LYS A 310 1.95 -2.27 23.27
C LYS A 310 2.07 -1.98 24.75
N ALA A 311 2.33 -2.99 25.58
CA ALA A 311 2.63 -2.78 26.99
C ALA A 311 3.91 -1.94 27.17
N LYS A 312 4.97 -2.22 26.40
CA LYS A 312 6.22 -1.43 26.43
C LYS A 312 6.01 0.01 25.98
N GLU A 313 5.24 0.25 24.91
CA GLU A 313 4.84 1.58 24.45
C GLU A 313 4.08 2.34 25.55
N CYS A 314 3.12 1.68 26.21
CA CYS A 314 2.35 2.26 27.32
C CYS A 314 3.26 2.67 28.48
N LYS A 315 4.16 1.78 28.92
CA LYS A 315 5.12 2.09 30.00
C LYS A 315 6.04 3.27 29.63
N SER A 316 6.48 3.36 28.37
CA SER A 316 7.28 4.49 27.88
C SER A 316 6.51 5.82 27.95
N VAL A 317 5.23 5.81 27.57
CA VAL A 317 4.34 6.97 27.66
C VAL A 317 4.14 7.38 29.13
N LEU A 318 3.89 6.43 30.02
CA LEU A 318 3.79 6.69 31.46
C LEU A 318 5.05 7.34 32.01
N ARG A 319 6.23 6.80 31.67
CA ARG A 319 7.52 7.37 32.09
C ARG A 319 7.70 8.82 31.67
N ARG A 320 7.41 9.13 30.41
CA ARG A 320 7.51 10.49 29.88
C ARG A 320 6.57 11.46 30.60
N LEU A 321 5.36 11.03 30.88
CA LEU A 321 4.32 11.88 31.46
C LEU A 321 4.58 12.18 32.94
N CYS A 322 5.02 11.21 33.73
CA CYS A 322 5.29 11.42 35.16
C CYS A 322 6.49 12.33 35.46
N ARG A 323 7.28 12.68 34.44
CA ARG A 323 8.43 13.58 34.53
C ARG A 323 8.09 15.05 34.36
N LYS A 324 6.89 15.40 33.91
CA LYS A 324 6.54 16.82 33.76
C LYS A 324 6.41 17.48 35.15
N PRO A 325 6.93 18.71 35.32
CA PRO A 325 6.96 19.37 36.62
C PRO A 325 5.57 19.77 37.16
N ASN A 326 4.57 19.87 36.27
CA ASN A 326 3.21 20.26 36.59
C ASN A 326 2.25 19.04 36.56
N ILE A 327 1.92 18.52 37.74
CA ILE A 327 1.06 17.33 37.92
C ILE A 327 -0.36 17.53 37.33
N ASP A 328 -0.84 18.77 37.24
CA ASP A 328 -2.15 19.07 36.66
C ASP A 328 -2.16 18.99 35.12
N GLU A 329 -1.03 19.32 34.46
CA GLU A 329 -0.83 19.08 33.03
C GLU A 329 -0.61 17.60 32.72
N VAL A 330 0.12 16.91 33.61
CA VAL A 330 0.28 15.45 33.58
C VAL A 330 -1.08 14.77 33.56
N HIS A 331 -2.05 15.27 34.34
CA HIS A 331 -3.39 14.69 34.39
C HIS A 331 -4.14 14.76 33.05
N LYS A 332 -4.10 15.87 32.31
CA LYS A 332 -4.81 15.96 31.02
C LYS A 332 -4.16 15.10 29.92
N ASP A 333 -2.83 15.04 29.91
CA ASP A 333 -2.08 14.33 28.87
C ASP A 333 -2.06 12.81 29.07
N ILE A 334 -2.01 12.34 30.32
CA ILE A 334 -2.13 10.91 30.68
C ILE A 334 -3.51 10.37 30.32
N THR A 335 -4.56 11.14 30.62
CA THR A 335 -5.92 10.59 30.73
C THR A 335 -6.63 10.43 29.37
N ILE A 336 -6.27 11.17 28.31
CA ILE A 336 -7.10 11.22 27.10
C ILE A 336 -6.50 10.56 25.86
N ALA A 337 -5.20 10.69 25.59
CA ALA A 337 -4.65 10.23 24.29
C ALA A 337 -3.83 8.94 24.41
N GLY A 338 -2.89 8.88 25.37
CA GLY A 338 -1.95 7.76 25.49
C GLY A 338 -2.61 6.48 26.01
N LEU A 339 -3.31 6.57 27.14
CA LEU A 339 -3.96 5.41 27.77
C LEU A 339 -5.17 4.89 26.99
N ASN A 340 -5.97 5.79 26.41
CA ASN A 340 -7.07 5.39 25.53
C ASN A 340 -6.57 4.67 24.28
N LYS A 341 -5.45 5.12 23.70
CA LYS A 341 -4.82 4.40 22.58
C LYS A 341 -4.39 2.99 22.99
N TYR A 342 -3.73 2.85 24.14
CA TYR A 342 -3.33 1.52 24.65
C TYR A 342 -4.54 0.60 24.89
N SER A 343 -5.58 1.08 25.58
CA SER A 343 -6.81 0.31 25.82
C SER A 343 -7.47 -0.10 24.49
N ASN A 344 -7.53 0.80 23.50
CA ASN A 344 -8.04 0.48 22.17
C ASN A 344 -7.18 -0.57 21.44
N ASP A 345 -5.85 -0.49 21.53
CA ASP A 345 -4.95 -1.46 20.93
C ASP A 345 -5.09 -2.84 21.60
N VAL A 346 -5.18 -2.90 22.93
CA VAL A 346 -5.41 -4.14 23.69
C VAL A 346 -6.78 -4.74 23.35
N ALA A 347 -7.83 -3.92 23.30
CA ALA A 347 -9.16 -4.36 22.90
C ALA A 347 -9.16 -4.91 21.46
N ARG A 348 -8.46 -4.26 20.52
CA ARG A 348 -8.30 -4.74 19.14
C ARG A 348 -7.59 -6.10 19.11
N ILE A 349 -6.50 -6.28 19.86
CA ILE A 349 -5.76 -7.55 19.93
C ILE A 349 -6.66 -8.65 20.50
N LYS A 350 -7.38 -8.37 21.59
CA LYS A 350 -8.36 -9.30 22.18
C LYS A 350 -9.43 -9.71 21.16
N THR A 351 -10.09 -8.75 20.52
CA THR A 351 -11.12 -9.02 19.51
C THR A 351 -10.56 -9.84 18.35
N THR A 352 -9.34 -9.52 17.89
CA THR A 352 -8.66 -10.30 16.83
C THR A 352 -8.46 -11.76 17.26
N ALA A 353 -8.00 -12.00 18.48
CA ALA A 353 -7.81 -13.34 19.02
C ALA A 353 -9.14 -14.11 19.13
N GLU A 354 -10.18 -13.49 19.70
CA GLU A 354 -11.51 -14.09 19.85
C GLU A 354 -12.15 -14.43 18.50
N GLU A 355 -12.06 -13.52 17.53
CA GLU A 355 -12.58 -13.75 16.18
C GLU A 355 -11.81 -14.87 15.46
N PHE A 356 -10.49 -14.95 15.67
CA PHE A 356 -9.69 -16.03 15.10
C PHE A 356 -10.05 -17.39 15.72
N VAL A 357 -10.26 -17.48 17.03
CA VAL A 357 -10.76 -18.70 17.69
C VAL A 357 -12.12 -19.10 17.13
N ARG A 358 -13.04 -18.14 16.94
CA ARG A 358 -14.33 -18.41 16.29
C ARG A 358 -14.14 -18.93 14.87
N PHE A 359 -13.22 -18.36 14.11
CA PHE A 359 -12.89 -18.84 12.77
C PHE A 359 -12.29 -20.26 12.79
N GLU A 360 -11.34 -20.56 13.69
CA GLU A 360 -10.75 -21.90 13.81
C GLU A 360 -11.82 -22.95 14.15
N ASN A 361 -12.75 -22.62 15.06
CA ASN A 361 -13.86 -23.50 15.41
C ASN A 361 -14.85 -23.66 14.25
N LEU A 362 -15.17 -22.58 13.53
CA LEU A 362 -15.99 -22.63 12.32
C LEU A 362 -15.33 -23.52 11.27
N TYR A 363 -14.07 -23.23 10.93
CA TYR A 363 -13.29 -23.97 9.94
C TYR A 363 -13.24 -25.46 10.28
N ALA A 364 -13.04 -25.81 11.55
CA ALA A 364 -13.06 -27.20 12.02
C ALA A 364 -14.45 -27.86 11.87
N SER A 365 -15.54 -27.10 11.94
CA SER A 365 -16.93 -27.57 11.78
C SER A 365 -17.42 -27.62 10.33
N LEU A 366 -16.68 -27.02 9.39
CA LEU A 366 -17.06 -27.02 7.98
C LEU A 366 -16.94 -28.45 7.40
N PRO A 367 -17.88 -28.87 6.54
CA PRO A 367 -17.73 -30.11 5.79
C PRO A 367 -16.53 -30.07 4.84
N ASP A 368 -16.07 -31.25 4.41
CA ASP A 368 -14.83 -31.41 3.63
C ASP A 368 -14.80 -30.60 2.33
N ASP A 369 -15.93 -30.50 1.63
CA ASP A 369 -16.08 -29.74 0.39
C ASP A 369 -15.86 -28.23 0.60
N LYS A 370 -16.44 -27.67 1.67
CA LYS A 370 -16.26 -26.25 2.04
C LYS A 370 -14.83 -25.98 2.49
N ARG A 371 -14.20 -26.90 3.22
CA ARG A 371 -12.78 -26.78 3.62
C ARG A 371 -11.86 -26.81 2.42
N ALA A 372 -12.09 -27.73 1.47
CA ALA A 372 -11.33 -27.81 0.23
C ALA A 372 -11.40 -26.50 -0.58
N VAL A 373 -12.57 -25.83 -0.59
CA VAL A 373 -12.70 -24.50 -1.21
C VAL A 373 -11.86 -23.44 -0.50
N ILE A 374 -11.84 -23.39 0.83
CA ILE A 374 -10.99 -22.45 1.57
C ILE A 374 -9.51 -22.72 1.29
N GLU A 375 -9.09 -23.98 1.26
CA GLU A 375 -7.72 -24.36 0.94
C GLU A 375 -7.33 -23.99 -0.50
N TYR A 376 -8.25 -24.15 -1.46
CA TYR A 376 -8.04 -23.70 -2.83
C TYR A 376 -7.90 -22.17 -2.93
N ILE A 377 -8.75 -21.41 -2.24
CA ILE A 377 -8.60 -19.95 -2.20
C ILE A 377 -7.26 -19.58 -1.56
N ARG A 378 -6.88 -20.25 -0.47
CA ARG A 378 -5.59 -20.04 0.20
C ARG A 378 -4.44 -20.25 -0.79
N SER A 379 -4.40 -21.39 -1.48
CA SER A 379 -3.32 -21.70 -2.42
C SER A 379 -3.20 -20.65 -3.52
N VAL A 380 -4.31 -20.08 -3.99
CA VAL A 380 -4.28 -19.03 -5.02
C VAL A 380 -3.74 -17.70 -4.48
N VAL A 381 -4.16 -17.28 -3.29
CA VAL A 381 -3.77 -15.96 -2.75
C VAL A 381 -2.38 -15.95 -2.11
N THR A 382 -1.84 -17.13 -1.75
CA THR A 382 -0.50 -17.29 -1.19
C THR A 382 0.56 -17.66 -2.24
N ASP A 383 0.18 -18.02 -3.47
CA ASP A 383 1.12 -18.34 -4.55
C ASP A 383 1.74 -17.06 -5.16
N PRO A 384 3.06 -16.81 -5.04
CA PRO A 384 3.71 -15.63 -5.60
C PRO A 384 3.75 -15.61 -7.14
N GLY A 385 3.56 -16.74 -7.83
CA GLY A 385 3.53 -16.84 -9.28
C GLY A 385 2.29 -16.24 -9.92
N ILE A 386 1.17 -16.19 -9.18
CA ILE A 386 -0.11 -15.68 -9.68
C ILE A 386 -0.16 -14.15 -9.54
N GLY A 387 -0.35 -13.43 -10.64
CA GLY A 387 -0.60 -11.98 -10.66
C GLY A 387 0.53 -11.08 -10.16
N SER A 388 1.75 -11.58 -10.10
CA SER A 388 2.94 -10.79 -9.74
C SER A 388 3.19 -9.64 -10.73
N ASP A 389 2.95 -9.88 -12.02
CA ASP A 389 2.99 -8.89 -13.10
C ASP A 389 1.94 -7.77 -12.94
N LYS A 390 0.84 -8.04 -12.23
CA LYS A 390 -0.21 -7.07 -11.90
C LYS A 390 0.01 -6.35 -10.57
N GLY A 391 1.06 -6.70 -9.82
CA GLY A 391 1.31 -6.16 -8.49
C GLY A 391 0.30 -6.63 -7.43
N TYR A 392 -0.36 -7.78 -7.64
CA TYR A 392 -1.28 -8.34 -6.65
C TYR A 392 -0.56 -8.77 -5.39
N LYS A 393 -1.22 -8.56 -4.24
CA LYS A 393 -0.66 -8.91 -2.94
C LYS A 393 -0.56 -10.43 -2.84
N THR A 394 0.62 -10.92 -2.42
CA THR A 394 0.79 -12.32 -2.01
C THR A 394 0.68 -12.37 -0.50
N TYR A 395 -0.31 -13.13 -0.02
CA TYR A 395 -0.57 -13.28 1.40
C TYR A 395 0.32 -14.38 1.99
N SER A 396 0.80 -14.18 3.20
CA SER A 396 1.24 -15.30 4.05
C SER A 396 0.03 -16.06 4.62
N ASP A 397 0.24 -17.30 5.08
CA ASP A 397 -0.83 -18.08 5.73
C ASP A 397 -1.49 -17.33 6.89
N LEU A 398 -0.66 -16.60 7.66
CA LEU A 398 -1.11 -15.76 8.76
C LEU A 398 -1.98 -14.60 8.28
N GLU A 399 -1.53 -13.85 7.27
CA GLU A 399 -2.28 -12.73 6.73
C GLU A 399 -3.60 -13.19 6.10
N PHE A 400 -3.61 -14.36 5.45
CA PHE A 400 -4.84 -14.94 4.94
C PHE A 400 -5.81 -15.32 6.07
N GLY A 401 -5.33 -15.92 7.15
CA GLY A 401 -6.17 -16.21 8.32
C GLY A 401 -6.79 -14.95 8.94
N LEU A 402 -5.99 -13.89 9.13
CA LEU A 402 -6.45 -12.59 9.61
C LEU A 402 -7.44 -11.93 8.64
N LEU A 403 -7.25 -12.13 7.34
CA LEU A 403 -8.15 -11.65 6.31
C LEU A 403 -9.52 -12.31 6.41
N LEU A 404 -9.58 -13.63 6.61
CA LEU A 404 -10.83 -14.35 6.83
C LEU A 404 -11.57 -13.84 8.09
N VAL A 405 -10.85 -13.63 9.18
CA VAL A 405 -11.40 -12.99 10.39
C VAL A 405 -12.06 -11.65 10.07
N LYS A 406 -11.33 -10.77 9.35
CA LYS A 406 -11.82 -9.45 8.95
C LYS A 406 -13.04 -9.49 8.03
N LEU A 407 -13.18 -10.53 7.19
CA LEU A 407 -14.36 -10.72 6.34
C LEU A 407 -15.61 -11.06 7.15
N GLY A 408 -15.42 -11.81 8.23
CA GLY A 408 -16.52 -12.34 9.03
C GLY A 408 -17.24 -13.52 8.37
N ILE A 409 -17.95 -14.29 9.20
CA ILE A 409 -18.56 -15.57 8.82
C ILE A 409 -19.53 -15.49 7.62
N ASN A 410 -20.43 -14.51 7.61
CA ASN A 410 -21.46 -14.39 6.56
C ASN A 410 -20.85 -14.14 5.17
N LYS A 411 -19.73 -13.40 5.10
CA LYS A 411 -19.04 -13.16 3.83
C LYS A 411 -18.28 -14.39 3.39
N ILE A 412 -17.63 -15.10 4.32
CA ILE A 412 -16.96 -16.37 4.03
C ILE A 412 -17.95 -17.38 3.44
N GLU A 413 -19.16 -17.50 3.98
CA GLU A 413 -20.17 -18.42 3.44
C GLU A 413 -20.60 -18.08 2.01
N THR A 414 -20.78 -16.79 1.72
CA THR A 414 -21.08 -16.30 0.37
C THR A 414 -19.93 -16.63 -0.61
N VAL A 415 -18.69 -16.37 -0.20
CA VAL A 415 -17.48 -16.67 -0.98
C VAL A 415 -17.41 -18.19 -1.25
N ILE A 416 -17.54 -19.02 -0.22
CA ILE A 416 -17.53 -20.49 -0.35
C ILE A 416 -18.60 -20.96 -1.33
N SER A 417 -19.83 -20.45 -1.22
CA SER A 417 -20.95 -20.86 -2.08
C SER A 417 -20.68 -20.56 -3.57
N HIS A 418 -20.10 -19.39 -3.86
CA HIS A 418 -19.69 -19.05 -5.22
C HIS A 418 -18.59 -19.98 -5.73
N HIS A 419 -17.54 -20.20 -4.93
CA HIS A 419 -16.43 -21.06 -5.31
C HIS A 419 -16.82 -22.53 -5.46
N LEU A 420 -17.79 -23.03 -4.70
CA LEU A 420 -18.37 -24.36 -4.90
C LEU A 420 -19.03 -24.49 -6.28
N THR A 421 -19.71 -23.43 -6.74
CA THR A 421 -20.32 -23.42 -8.08
C THR A 421 -19.26 -23.49 -9.16
N VAL A 422 -18.17 -22.73 -9.01
CA VAL A 422 -17.03 -22.77 -9.94
C VAL A 422 -16.32 -24.13 -9.90
N ALA A 423 -16.06 -24.67 -8.71
CA ALA A 423 -15.41 -25.98 -8.56
C ALA A 423 -16.25 -27.10 -9.21
N SER A 424 -17.57 -27.08 -9.02
CA SER A 424 -18.50 -28.00 -9.68
C SER A 424 -18.47 -27.84 -11.21
N GLY A 425 -18.50 -26.60 -11.71
CA GLY A 425 -18.38 -26.31 -13.14
C GLY A 425 -17.05 -26.80 -13.73
N LYS A 426 -15.94 -26.58 -13.04
CA LYS A 426 -14.60 -27.07 -13.40
C LYS A 426 -14.58 -28.60 -13.49
N ALA A 427 -15.03 -29.29 -12.43
CA ALA A 427 -15.03 -30.75 -12.36
C ALA A 427 -15.92 -31.37 -13.46
N ALA A 428 -17.12 -30.83 -13.67
CA ALA A 428 -18.04 -31.30 -14.70
C ALA A 428 -17.47 -31.08 -16.12
N THR A 429 -16.78 -29.96 -16.35
CA THR A 429 -16.15 -29.67 -17.64
C THR A 429 -14.97 -30.61 -17.90
N LYS A 430 -14.08 -30.78 -16.91
CA LYS A 430 -12.92 -31.66 -17.03
C LYS A 430 -13.34 -33.12 -17.29
N ALA A 431 -14.37 -33.61 -16.60
CA ALA A 431 -14.89 -34.97 -16.84
C ALA A 431 -15.39 -35.19 -18.28
N ILE A 432 -16.00 -34.17 -18.91
CA ILE A 432 -16.40 -34.24 -20.33
C ILE A 432 -15.16 -34.22 -21.23
N ILE A 433 -14.19 -33.35 -20.97
CA ILE A 433 -12.94 -33.27 -21.75
C ILE A 433 -12.18 -34.60 -21.70
N ASP A 434 -12.10 -35.24 -20.53
CA ASP A 434 -11.46 -36.55 -20.35
C ASP A 434 -12.15 -37.67 -21.16
N GLY A 435 -13.43 -37.48 -21.50
CA GLY A 435 -14.22 -38.38 -22.35
C GLY A 435 -14.00 -38.20 -23.85
N VAL A 436 -13.31 -37.15 -24.30
CA VAL A 436 -12.97 -36.92 -25.72
C VAL A 436 -11.90 -37.94 -26.13
N ARG A 437 -12.11 -38.71 -27.20
CA ARG A 437 -11.15 -39.78 -27.57
C ARG A 437 -9.96 -39.21 -28.35
N GLY A 438 -10.21 -38.36 -29.36
CA GLY A 438 -9.17 -37.70 -30.15
C GLY A 438 -8.18 -36.90 -29.30
N GLU A 439 -6.89 -37.21 -29.41
CA GLU A 439 -5.83 -36.59 -28.60
C GLU A 439 -5.66 -35.10 -28.91
N THR A 440 -5.59 -34.74 -30.20
CA THR A 440 -5.50 -33.34 -30.65
C THR A 440 -6.71 -32.52 -30.19
N LEU A 441 -7.91 -33.07 -30.39
CA LEU A 441 -9.18 -32.46 -29.99
C LEU A 441 -9.27 -32.26 -28.47
N ARG A 442 -8.86 -33.27 -27.71
CA ARG A 442 -8.78 -33.19 -26.24
C ARG A 442 -7.80 -32.11 -25.81
N GLY A 443 -6.61 -32.07 -26.41
CA GLY A 443 -5.58 -31.06 -26.13
C GLY A 443 -6.07 -29.63 -26.38
N GLU A 444 -6.88 -29.41 -27.42
CA GLU A 444 -7.50 -28.09 -27.67
C GLU A 444 -8.47 -27.68 -26.55
N PHE A 445 -9.31 -28.61 -26.08
CA PHE A 445 -10.21 -28.33 -24.96
C PHE A 445 -9.48 -28.19 -23.62
N GLU A 446 -8.44 -28.98 -23.37
CA GLU A 446 -7.57 -28.84 -22.20
C GLU A 446 -6.90 -27.47 -22.18
N GLY A 447 -6.34 -27.02 -23.31
CA GLY A 447 -5.74 -25.68 -23.42
C GLY A 447 -6.73 -24.55 -23.11
N ARG A 448 -7.97 -24.62 -23.63
CA ARG A 448 -9.04 -23.66 -23.31
C ARG A 448 -9.45 -23.72 -21.84
N PHE A 449 -9.55 -24.92 -21.27
CA PHE A 449 -9.92 -25.13 -19.88
C PHE A 449 -8.86 -24.60 -18.92
N ASP A 450 -7.59 -24.90 -19.18
CA ASP A 450 -6.45 -24.46 -18.37
C ASP A 450 -6.29 -22.95 -18.42
N LEU A 451 -6.45 -22.33 -19.59
CA LEU A 451 -6.45 -20.87 -19.73
C LEU A 451 -7.56 -20.23 -18.87
N ASN A 452 -8.80 -20.74 -18.96
CA ASN A 452 -9.90 -20.23 -18.14
C ASN A 452 -9.68 -20.47 -16.64
N CYS A 453 -9.00 -21.55 -16.25
CA CYS A 453 -8.60 -21.79 -14.87
C CYS A 453 -7.58 -20.76 -14.37
N GLN A 454 -6.56 -20.47 -15.16
CA GLN A 454 -5.53 -19.46 -14.84
C GLN A 454 -6.13 -18.05 -14.75
N GLU A 455 -6.99 -17.68 -15.70
CA GLU A 455 -7.68 -16.38 -15.67
C GLU A 455 -8.58 -16.22 -14.44
N TYR A 456 -9.28 -17.30 -14.06
CA TYR A 456 -10.08 -17.32 -12.85
C TYR A 456 -9.24 -17.15 -11.58
N GLU A 457 -8.12 -17.85 -11.46
CA GLU A 457 -7.21 -17.76 -10.32
C GLU A 457 -6.58 -16.37 -10.20
N LEU A 458 -6.19 -15.78 -11.34
CA LEU A 458 -5.72 -14.41 -11.40
C LEU A 458 -6.78 -13.43 -10.92
N ALA A 459 -8.03 -13.58 -11.38
CA ALA A 459 -9.14 -12.72 -10.96
C ALA A 459 -9.49 -12.91 -9.48
N LEU A 460 -9.45 -14.14 -8.98
CA LEU A 460 -9.63 -14.46 -7.57
C LEU A 460 -8.60 -13.73 -6.71
N LYS A 461 -7.31 -13.85 -7.05
CA LYS A 461 -6.24 -13.15 -6.33
C LYS A 461 -6.38 -11.63 -6.42
N GLY A 462 -6.80 -11.12 -7.57
CA GLY A 462 -7.10 -9.70 -7.77
C GLY A 462 -8.17 -9.20 -6.79
N LYS A 463 -9.27 -9.94 -6.61
CA LYS A 463 -10.35 -9.59 -5.68
C LYS A 463 -9.90 -9.57 -4.22
N PHE A 464 -9.03 -10.48 -3.82
CA PHE A 464 -8.44 -10.44 -2.48
C PHE A 464 -7.37 -9.36 -2.30
N SER A 465 -6.82 -8.81 -3.39
CA SER A 465 -5.79 -7.76 -3.34
C SER A 465 -6.38 -6.34 -3.24
N THR A 466 -7.69 -6.15 -3.39
CA THR A 466 -8.33 -4.84 -3.26
C THR A 466 -8.57 -4.49 -1.79
N SER A 467 -8.58 -3.18 -1.47
CA SER A 467 -8.85 -2.68 -0.11
C SER A 467 -10.31 -2.81 0.31
N GLU A 468 -11.22 -3.03 -0.63
CA GLU A 468 -12.67 -3.05 -0.43
C GLU A 468 -13.22 -4.47 -0.47
N PHE A 469 -13.25 -5.12 0.68
CA PHE A 469 -13.87 -6.44 0.88
C PHE A 469 -15.41 -6.41 0.90
N SER A 470 -16.03 -5.27 0.58
CA SER A 470 -17.48 -5.11 0.50
C SER A 470 -18.06 -5.77 -0.74
N ASP A 471 -17.29 -5.88 -1.83
CA ASP A 471 -17.77 -6.38 -3.12
C ASP A 471 -16.94 -7.58 -3.62
N LEU A 472 -16.95 -8.66 -2.82
CA LEU A 472 -16.50 -9.99 -3.24
C LEU A 472 -17.54 -10.66 -4.17
N SER A 473 -18.21 -9.89 -5.02
CA SER A 473 -18.93 -10.42 -6.17
C SER A 473 -17.91 -10.90 -7.20
N PHE A 474 -17.92 -12.20 -7.44
CA PHE A 474 -17.12 -12.84 -8.46
C PHE A 474 -17.94 -12.90 -9.75
N GLU A 475 -17.32 -12.51 -10.86
CA GLU A 475 -17.98 -12.44 -12.16
C GLU A 475 -18.47 -13.83 -12.60
N SER A 476 -19.73 -13.91 -13.02
CA SER A 476 -20.34 -15.14 -13.55
C SER A 476 -19.69 -15.65 -14.83
N LYS A 477 -18.93 -14.79 -15.52
CA LYS A 477 -18.33 -15.08 -16.83
C LYS A 477 -17.46 -16.35 -16.85
N TYR A 478 -16.76 -16.65 -15.75
CA TYR A 478 -15.88 -17.84 -15.71
C TYR A 478 -16.70 -19.13 -15.66
N VAL A 479 -17.82 -19.13 -14.93
CA VAL A 479 -18.78 -20.25 -14.91
C VAL A 479 -19.40 -20.41 -16.29
N GLU A 480 -19.79 -19.30 -16.94
CA GLU A 480 -20.33 -19.29 -18.29
C GLU A 480 -19.33 -19.86 -19.31
N GLU A 481 -18.05 -19.52 -19.21
CA GLU A 481 -17.02 -20.06 -20.11
C GLU A 481 -16.77 -21.56 -19.85
N PHE A 482 -16.78 -22.04 -18.60
CA PHE A 482 -16.74 -23.49 -18.33
C PHE A 482 -17.94 -24.21 -18.96
N ILE A 483 -19.15 -23.65 -18.82
CA ILE A 483 -20.37 -24.20 -19.44
C ILE A 483 -20.22 -24.26 -20.97
N LYS A 484 -19.64 -23.22 -21.58
CA LYS A 484 -19.43 -23.15 -23.03
C LYS A 484 -18.39 -24.18 -23.50
N ILE A 485 -17.24 -24.28 -22.82
CA ILE A 485 -16.22 -25.30 -23.12
C ILE A 485 -16.83 -26.70 -23.01
N LYS A 486 -17.59 -26.96 -21.94
CA LYS A 486 -18.30 -28.22 -21.73
C LYS A 486 -19.26 -28.51 -22.90
N ALA A 487 -20.11 -27.56 -23.27
CA ALA A 487 -21.08 -27.73 -24.35
C ALA A 487 -20.40 -27.97 -25.72
N ASP A 488 -19.27 -27.31 -25.97
CA ASP A 488 -18.45 -27.52 -27.17
C ASP A 488 -17.82 -28.91 -27.17
N ALA A 489 -17.30 -29.39 -26.04
CA ALA A 489 -16.74 -30.74 -25.91
C ALA A 489 -17.82 -31.82 -26.09
N GLU A 490 -19.01 -31.63 -25.51
CA GLU A 490 -20.14 -32.54 -25.72
C GLU A 490 -20.59 -32.61 -27.19
N LYS A 491 -20.59 -31.48 -27.91
CA LYS A 491 -20.85 -31.46 -29.35
C LYS A 491 -19.79 -32.24 -30.11
N ALA A 492 -18.52 -32.02 -29.79
CA ALA A 492 -17.42 -32.72 -30.45
C ALA A 492 -17.47 -34.24 -30.22
N ILE A 493 -17.75 -34.69 -28.98
CA ILE A 493 -17.98 -36.10 -28.65
C ILE A 493 -19.14 -36.69 -29.45
N ARG A 494 -20.24 -35.96 -29.64
CA ARG A 494 -21.35 -36.42 -30.49
C ARG A 494 -20.92 -36.59 -31.95
N GLY A 495 -20.18 -35.63 -32.49
CA GLY A 495 -19.62 -35.72 -33.85
C GLY A 495 -18.67 -36.90 -34.00
N GLU A 496 -17.79 -37.11 -33.04
CA GLU A 496 -16.84 -38.23 -33.01
C GLU A 496 -17.56 -39.58 -32.94
N ASN A 497 -18.57 -39.71 -32.08
CA ASN A 497 -19.39 -40.92 -32.00
C ASN A 497 -20.17 -41.19 -33.30
N LEU A 498 -20.65 -40.13 -33.97
CA LEU A 498 -21.32 -40.25 -35.25
C LEU A 498 -20.35 -40.79 -36.31
N TYR A 499 -19.15 -40.21 -36.40
CA TYR A 499 -18.07 -40.68 -37.28
C TYR A 499 -17.71 -42.16 -37.01
N LEU A 500 -17.57 -42.54 -35.74
CA LEU A 500 -17.25 -43.93 -35.35
C LEU A 500 -18.38 -44.92 -35.63
N SER A 501 -19.61 -44.45 -35.81
CA SER A 501 -20.76 -45.30 -36.15
C SER A 501 -20.86 -45.63 -37.65
N LEU A 502 -20.04 -44.97 -38.47
CA LEU A 502 -19.96 -45.19 -39.91
C LEU A 502 -19.20 -46.46 -40.25
N GLN A 503 -19.54 -47.06 -41.39
CA GLN A 503 -18.79 -48.15 -42.01
C GLN A 503 -17.43 -47.66 -42.53
N ASP A 504 -16.50 -48.58 -42.83
CA ASP A 504 -15.15 -48.23 -43.30
C ASP A 504 -15.16 -47.34 -44.56
N ASN A 505 -15.95 -47.71 -45.57
CA ASN A 505 -16.12 -46.94 -46.79
C ASN A 505 -16.81 -45.57 -46.56
N GLU A 506 -17.73 -45.49 -45.60
CA GLU A 506 -18.38 -44.25 -45.20
C GLU A 506 -17.37 -43.32 -44.49
N ARG A 507 -16.50 -43.88 -43.62
CA ARG A 507 -15.45 -43.14 -42.93
C ARG A 507 -14.40 -42.60 -43.88
N GLU A 508 -13.96 -43.38 -44.87
CA GLU A 508 -13.02 -42.92 -45.90
C GLU A 508 -13.51 -41.65 -46.62
N VAL A 509 -14.82 -41.56 -46.87
CA VAL A 509 -15.43 -40.37 -47.49
C VAL A 509 -15.40 -39.18 -46.52
N VAL A 510 -15.69 -39.40 -45.25
CA VAL A 510 -15.63 -38.35 -44.23
C VAL A 510 -14.19 -37.89 -44.01
N ASP A 511 -13.21 -38.80 -44.02
CA ASP A 511 -11.78 -38.49 -43.95
C ASP A 511 -11.34 -37.68 -45.17
N TYR A 512 -11.84 -38.03 -46.36
CA TYR A 512 -11.63 -37.24 -47.57
C TYR A 512 -12.22 -35.83 -47.41
N MET A 513 -13.47 -35.69 -46.96
CA MET A 513 -14.10 -34.39 -46.71
C MET A 513 -13.30 -33.57 -45.68
N GLN A 514 -12.83 -34.21 -44.62
CA GLN A 514 -11.98 -33.59 -43.60
C GLN A 514 -10.66 -33.09 -44.21
N SER A 515 -9.99 -33.90 -45.04
CA SER A 515 -8.75 -33.52 -45.72
C SER A 515 -8.94 -32.28 -46.60
N VAL A 516 -10.07 -32.18 -47.30
CA VAL A 516 -10.42 -31.03 -48.14
C VAL A 516 -10.64 -29.77 -47.33
N ILE A 517 -11.30 -29.90 -46.18
CA ILE A 517 -11.54 -28.78 -45.26
C ILE A 517 -10.21 -28.24 -44.72
N PHE A 518 -9.27 -29.11 -44.35
CA PHE A 518 -8.00 -28.72 -43.75
C PHE A 518 -6.92 -28.32 -44.75
N ASP A 519 -7.06 -28.67 -46.03
CA ASP A 519 -6.07 -28.32 -47.04
C ASP A 519 -6.07 -26.81 -47.32
N PRO A 520 -4.98 -26.07 -46.99
CA PRO A 520 -4.91 -24.63 -47.20
C PRO A 520 -4.78 -24.24 -48.69
N SER A 521 -4.42 -25.17 -49.57
CA SER A 521 -4.29 -24.93 -51.02
C SER A 521 -5.65 -24.78 -51.71
N ILE A 522 -6.70 -25.34 -51.11
CA ILE A 522 -8.08 -25.26 -51.62
C ILE A 522 -8.68 -23.94 -51.13
N LYS A 523 -8.77 -22.97 -52.06
CA LYS A 523 -9.34 -21.64 -51.78
C LYS A 523 -10.85 -21.69 -51.99
N GLY A 524 -11.59 -21.79 -50.89
CA GLY A 524 -13.05 -21.55 -50.90
C GLY A 524 -13.35 -20.11 -51.33
N TYR A 525 -14.48 -19.90 -52.01
CA TYR A 525 -14.92 -18.58 -52.46
C TYR A 525 -15.33 -17.67 -51.29
N LEU A 526 -15.73 -18.26 -50.16
CA LEU A 526 -16.33 -17.51 -49.04
C LEU A 526 -15.38 -17.25 -47.87
N ILE A 527 -14.15 -17.80 -47.88
CA ILE A 527 -13.43 -18.03 -46.62
C ILE A 527 -12.02 -17.46 -46.57
N LYS A 528 -11.72 -16.76 -45.46
CA LYS A 528 -10.38 -16.25 -45.07
C LYS A 528 -9.70 -17.06 -43.95
N SER A 529 -10.38 -18.01 -43.30
CA SER A 529 -9.87 -18.76 -42.14
C SER A 529 -9.86 -20.28 -42.32
N THR A 530 -8.87 -20.94 -41.73
CA THR A 530 -8.77 -22.41 -41.65
C THR A 530 -9.81 -22.97 -40.68
N CYS A 531 -10.49 -24.05 -41.06
CA CYS A 531 -11.39 -24.78 -40.17
C CYS A 531 -10.57 -25.65 -39.20
N THR A 532 -10.93 -25.70 -37.92
CA THR A 532 -10.27 -26.55 -36.91
C THR A 532 -10.95 -27.92 -36.79
N GLU A 533 -10.27 -28.87 -36.14
CA GLU A 533 -10.84 -30.19 -35.86
C GLU A 533 -12.11 -30.12 -35.01
N VAL A 534 -12.13 -29.23 -34.01
CA VAL A 534 -13.35 -28.94 -33.22
C VAL A 534 -14.51 -28.51 -34.11
N GLN A 535 -14.26 -27.57 -35.03
CA GLN A 535 -15.30 -27.06 -35.93
C GLN A 535 -15.84 -28.15 -36.86
N PHE A 536 -14.96 -29.05 -37.33
CA PHE A 536 -15.38 -30.20 -38.13
C PHE A 536 -16.29 -31.15 -37.35
N TYR A 537 -15.91 -31.57 -36.14
CA TYR A 537 -16.77 -32.44 -35.34
C TYR A 537 -18.06 -31.75 -34.87
N HIS A 538 -18.04 -30.44 -34.64
CA HIS A 538 -19.24 -29.65 -34.40
C HIS A 538 -20.19 -29.71 -35.59
N LEU A 539 -19.66 -29.58 -36.82
CA LEU A 539 -20.44 -29.73 -38.04
C LEU A 539 -21.11 -31.12 -38.11
N LEU A 540 -20.34 -32.19 -37.90
CA LEU A 540 -20.87 -33.56 -37.88
C LEU A 540 -21.97 -33.72 -36.82
N SER A 541 -21.79 -33.12 -35.65
CA SER A 541 -22.76 -33.21 -34.54
C SER A 541 -24.11 -32.54 -34.83
N ASN A 542 -24.16 -31.66 -35.84
CA ASN A 542 -25.41 -31.01 -36.27
C ASN A 542 -26.21 -31.87 -37.25
N TRP A 543 -25.67 -33.00 -37.69
CA TRP A 543 -26.33 -33.94 -38.57
C TRP A 543 -26.76 -35.18 -37.80
N ASP A 544 -27.94 -35.70 -38.13
CA ASP A 544 -28.25 -37.07 -37.76
C ASP A 544 -27.56 -38.05 -38.74
N ILE A 545 -27.53 -39.33 -38.35
CA ILE A 545 -26.89 -40.38 -39.15
C ILE A 545 -27.51 -40.52 -40.54
N VAL A 546 -28.80 -40.22 -40.70
CA VAL A 546 -29.50 -40.33 -41.98
C VAL A 546 -28.99 -39.26 -42.93
N ARG A 547 -28.93 -38.01 -42.46
CA ARG A 547 -28.44 -36.86 -43.23
C ARG A 547 -26.96 -36.97 -43.54
N LEU A 548 -26.13 -37.43 -42.59
CA LEU A 548 -24.72 -37.66 -42.85
C LEU A 548 -24.52 -38.73 -43.94
N ARG A 549 -25.29 -39.82 -43.91
CA ARG A 549 -25.24 -40.86 -44.96
C ARG A 549 -25.70 -40.36 -46.33
N GLU A 550 -26.69 -39.48 -46.38
CA GLU A 550 -27.12 -38.84 -47.62
C GLU A 550 -25.98 -38.02 -48.23
N ILE A 551 -25.31 -37.20 -47.42
CA ILE A 551 -24.14 -36.41 -47.82
C ILE A 551 -23.00 -37.32 -48.30
N ILE A 552 -22.69 -38.38 -47.55
CA ILE A 552 -21.69 -39.38 -47.92
C ILE A 552 -22.04 -40.03 -49.27
N GLY A 553 -23.31 -40.42 -49.48
CA GLY A 553 -23.77 -41.02 -50.73
C GLY A 553 -23.55 -40.11 -51.95
N ILE A 554 -23.84 -38.82 -51.81
CA ILE A 554 -23.60 -37.83 -52.87
C ILE A 554 -22.10 -37.75 -53.21
N HIS A 555 -21.24 -37.70 -52.19
CA HIS A 555 -19.79 -37.61 -52.41
C HIS A 555 -19.20 -38.90 -52.97
N LEU A 556 -19.70 -40.06 -52.56
CA LEU A 556 -19.34 -41.36 -53.15
C LEU A 556 -19.67 -41.40 -54.66
N ASP A 557 -20.85 -40.93 -55.05
CA ASP A 557 -21.23 -40.87 -56.47
C ASP A 557 -20.29 -39.97 -57.27
N ILE A 558 -19.89 -38.83 -56.71
CA ILE A 558 -18.93 -37.92 -57.36
C ILE A 558 -17.54 -38.56 -57.46
N LEU A 559 -17.07 -39.24 -56.42
CA LEU A 559 -15.78 -39.94 -56.45
C LEU A 559 -15.75 -41.04 -57.52
N LYS A 560 -16.83 -41.83 -57.64
CA LYS A 560 -16.98 -42.83 -58.72
C LYS A 560 -16.96 -42.18 -60.11
N LEU A 561 -17.65 -41.05 -60.27
CA LEU A 561 -17.63 -40.31 -61.53
C LEU A 561 -16.23 -39.78 -61.84
N GLN A 562 -15.48 -39.31 -60.84
CA GLN A 562 -14.09 -38.89 -61.05
C GLN A 562 -13.20 -40.04 -61.52
N GLU A 563 -13.34 -41.22 -60.92
CA GLU A 563 -12.62 -42.42 -61.34
C GLU A 563 -12.99 -42.84 -62.77
N GLN A 564 -14.28 -42.86 -63.10
CA GLN A 564 -14.75 -43.12 -64.46
C GLN A 564 -14.19 -42.11 -65.46
N THR A 565 -14.23 -40.82 -65.13
CA THR A 565 -13.69 -39.75 -65.98
C THR A 565 -12.20 -39.96 -66.24
N LEU A 566 -11.41 -40.27 -65.20
CA LEU A 566 -9.99 -40.57 -65.34
C LEU A 566 -9.71 -41.80 -66.21
N ASN A 567 -10.51 -42.86 -66.07
CA ASN A 567 -10.37 -44.06 -66.88
C ASN A 567 -10.68 -43.76 -68.35
N THR A 568 -11.78 -43.04 -68.65
CA THR A 568 -12.15 -42.62 -70.00
C THR A 568 -11.05 -41.74 -70.61
N ILE A 569 -10.55 -40.73 -69.90
CA ILE A 569 -9.40 -39.92 -70.36
C ILE A 569 -8.16 -40.79 -70.57
N GLY A 570 -8.01 -41.84 -69.75
CA GLY A 570 -6.98 -42.86 -69.84
C GLY A 570 -6.93 -43.54 -71.20
N ASP A 571 -8.09 -43.82 -71.78
CA ASP A 571 -8.27 -44.56 -73.04
C ASP A 571 -8.02 -43.71 -74.30
N ILE A 572 -7.93 -42.37 -74.17
CA ILE A 572 -7.57 -41.47 -75.27
C ILE A 572 -6.13 -41.75 -75.72
N LYS A 573 -5.95 -42.03 -77.02
CA LYS A 573 -4.65 -42.40 -77.62
C LYS A 573 -3.79 -41.17 -77.89
N ARG A 574 -4.37 -40.05 -78.35
CA ARG A 574 -3.60 -38.84 -78.67
C ARG A 574 -3.16 -38.13 -77.40
N LYS A 575 -1.84 -38.05 -77.22
CA LYS A 575 -1.22 -37.40 -76.05
C LYS A 575 -1.63 -35.93 -75.84
N ALA A 576 -1.92 -35.20 -76.92
CA ALA A 576 -2.36 -33.80 -76.83
C ALA A 576 -3.77 -33.71 -76.24
N SER A 577 -4.75 -34.36 -76.87
CA SER A 577 -6.14 -34.43 -76.38
C SER A 577 -6.23 -34.98 -74.96
N LYS A 578 -5.47 -36.04 -74.65
CA LYS A 578 -5.40 -36.58 -73.28
C LYS A 578 -4.93 -35.54 -72.26
N ARG A 579 -3.99 -34.65 -72.62
CA ARG A 579 -3.51 -33.60 -71.74
C ARG A 579 -4.57 -32.52 -71.52
N ASP A 580 -5.27 -32.13 -72.59
CA ASP A 580 -6.30 -31.09 -72.52
C ASP A 580 -7.47 -31.56 -71.64
N TRP A 581 -7.94 -32.79 -71.84
CA TRP A 581 -8.99 -33.38 -70.98
C TRP A 581 -8.53 -33.62 -69.54
N GLN A 582 -7.26 -33.96 -69.33
CA GLN A 582 -6.71 -34.05 -67.98
C GLN A 582 -6.74 -32.68 -67.28
N HIS A 583 -6.41 -31.61 -68.00
CA HIS A 583 -6.49 -30.24 -67.48
C HIS A 583 -7.94 -29.87 -67.10
N ASP A 584 -8.91 -30.22 -67.95
CA ASP A 584 -10.33 -29.93 -67.67
C ASP A 584 -10.87 -30.76 -66.50
N PHE A 585 -10.45 -32.02 -66.38
CA PHE A 585 -10.71 -32.84 -65.20
C PHE A 585 -10.13 -32.21 -63.93
N ASP A 586 -8.86 -31.79 -63.96
CA ASP A 586 -8.19 -31.18 -62.81
C ASP A 586 -8.89 -29.89 -62.38
N ASN A 587 -9.33 -29.08 -63.36
CA ASN A 587 -10.12 -27.87 -63.11
C ASN A 587 -11.49 -28.19 -62.51
N ALA A 588 -12.22 -29.16 -63.07
CA ALA A 588 -13.52 -29.59 -62.55
C ALA A 588 -13.40 -30.14 -61.11
N LYS A 589 -12.35 -30.93 -60.84
CA LYS A 589 -12.01 -31.44 -59.51
C LYS A 589 -11.71 -30.30 -58.55
N TYR A 590 -10.87 -29.34 -58.92
CA TYR A 590 -10.55 -28.19 -58.08
C TYR A 590 -11.80 -27.36 -57.75
N ILE A 591 -12.65 -27.09 -58.74
CA ILE A 591 -13.91 -26.36 -58.54
C ILE A 591 -14.85 -27.11 -57.57
N TYR A 592 -14.95 -28.44 -57.70
CA TYR A 592 -15.72 -29.27 -56.78
C TYR A 592 -15.16 -29.19 -55.35
N LEU A 593 -13.83 -29.27 -55.19
CA LEU A 593 -13.15 -29.17 -53.91
C LEU A 593 -13.42 -27.83 -53.21
N CYS A 594 -13.36 -26.72 -53.95
CA CYS A 594 -13.69 -25.40 -53.42
C CYS A 594 -15.15 -25.34 -52.94
N ALA A 595 -16.08 -25.85 -53.75
CA ALA A 595 -17.50 -25.87 -53.40
C ALA A 595 -17.77 -26.74 -52.16
N LEU A 596 -17.10 -27.89 -52.07
CA LEU A 596 -17.19 -28.79 -50.92
C LEU A 596 -16.75 -28.07 -49.65
N LYS A 597 -15.60 -27.41 -49.71
CA LYS A 597 -15.03 -26.66 -48.60
C LYS A 597 -15.95 -25.52 -48.15
N ASP A 598 -16.46 -24.72 -49.08
CA ASP A 598 -17.39 -23.62 -48.77
C ASP A 598 -18.65 -24.13 -48.04
N SER A 599 -19.17 -25.27 -48.48
CA SER A 599 -20.46 -25.78 -48.01
C SER A 599 -20.37 -26.49 -46.67
N LEU A 600 -19.25 -27.14 -46.40
CA LEU A 600 -18.99 -27.73 -45.09
C LEU A 600 -18.69 -26.69 -44.02
N ILE A 601 -18.37 -25.44 -44.39
CA ILE A 601 -18.09 -24.38 -43.43
C ILE A 601 -19.33 -23.48 -43.22
N ASP A 602 -20.19 -23.30 -44.23
CA ASP A 602 -21.47 -22.59 -44.08
C ASP A 602 -22.67 -23.57 -44.00
N PRO A 603 -23.26 -23.79 -42.81
CA PRO A 603 -24.40 -24.66 -42.64
C PRO A 603 -25.69 -24.18 -43.33
N TYR A 604 -25.80 -22.89 -43.70
CA TYR A 604 -26.92 -22.39 -44.51
C TYR A 604 -26.80 -22.85 -45.96
N GLU A 605 -25.59 -22.77 -46.53
CA GLU A 605 -25.31 -23.29 -47.86
C GLU A 605 -25.54 -24.78 -47.92
N LEU A 606 -25.25 -25.55 -46.85
CA LEU A 606 -25.47 -26.99 -46.83
C LEU A 606 -26.94 -27.42 -47.05
N ARG A 607 -27.94 -26.57 -46.75
CA ARG A 607 -29.35 -26.82 -47.13
C ARG A 607 -29.63 -26.55 -48.60
N ALA A 608 -28.97 -25.56 -49.19
CA ALA A 608 -29.02 -25.29 -50.63
C ALA A 608 -28.17 -26.29 -51.44
N TYR A 609 -27.13 -26.86 -50.81
CA TYR A 609 -26.12 -27.74 -51.38
C TYR A 609 -26.65 -29.11 -51.79
N GLY A 610 -27.69 -29.60 -51.11
CA GLY A 610 -28.23 -30.94 -51.28
C GLY A 610 -28.82 -31.24 -52.65
N VAL A 611 -29.04 -30.23 -53.52
CA VAL A 611 -29.65 -30.49 -54.84
C VAL A 611 -29.03 -29.72 -56.01
N SER A 612 -28.68 -28.43 -55.90
CA SER A 612 -28.28 -27.66 -57.10
C SER A 612 -26.78 -27.75 -57.40
N VAL A 613 -25.92 -27.53 -56.40
CA VAL A 613 -24.47 -27.44 -56.59
C VAL A 613 -23.89 -28.82 -56.88
N THR A 614 -24.27 -29.84 -56.10
CA THR A 614 -23.81 -31.22 -56.29
C THR A 614 -24.32 -31.82 -57.61
N ARG A 615 -25.56 -31.52 -58.05
CA ARG A 615 -26.03 -31.91 -59.40
C ARG A 615 -25.26 -31.20 -60.51
N SER A 616 -25.00 -29.89 -60.37
CA SER A 616 -24.24 -29.14 -61.38
C SER A 616 -22.82 -29.67 -61.51
N ARG A 617 -22.12 -29.96 -60.39
CA ARG A 617 -20.76 -30.51 -60.43
C ARG A 617 -20.71 -31.95 -60.94
N ARG A 618 -21.71 -32.76 -60.60
CA ARG A 618 -21.92 -34.07 -61.21
C ARG A 618 -22.07 -33.96 -62.74
N GLY A 619 -22.81 -32.95 -63.22
CA GLY A 619 -22.96 -32.64 -64.64
C GLY A 619 -21.61 -32.44 -65.33
N HIS A 620 -20.71 -31.62 -64.77
CA HIS A 620 -19.41 -31.35 -65.37
C HIS A 620 -18.56 -32.62 -65.61
N PHE A 621 -18.54 -33.56 -64.65
CA PHE A 621 -17.81 -34.82 -64.87
C PHE A 621 -18.48 -35.70 -65.93
N ILE A 622 -19.81 -35.72 -65.99
CA ILE A 622 -20.56 -36.43 -67.04
C ILE A 622 -20.27 -35.81 -68.42
N ASP A 623 -20.25 -34.48 -68.51
CA ASP A 623 -19.95 -33.77 -69.76
C ASP A 623 -18.53 -34.12 -70.24
N ILE A 624 -17.53 -34.09 -69.35
CA ILE A 624 -16.15 -34.52 -69.68
C ILE A 624 -16.11 -35.99 -70.13
N ILE A 625 -16.85 -36.89 -69.48
CA ILE A 625 -16.92 -38.30 -69.90
C ILE A 625 -17.47 -38.41 -71.32
N LEU A 626 -18.61 -37.77 -71.61
CA LEU A 626 -19.26 -37.83 -72.92
C LEU A 626 -18.35 -37.27 -74.01
N ASP A 627 -17.72 -36.12 -73.76
CA ASP A 627 -16.82 -35.51 -74.72
C ASP A 627 -15.55 -36.34 -74.94
N ALA A 628 -15.01 -36.95 -73.88
CA ALA A 628 -13.87 -37.86 -73.97
C ALA A 628 -14.21 -39.15 -74.74
N GLU A 629 -15.40 -39.73 -74.53
CA GLU A 629 -15.93 -40.86 -75.30
C GLU A 629 -16.08 -40.52 -76.78
N SER A 630 -16.58 -39.32 -77.09
CA SER A 630 -16.64 -38.77 -78.46
C SER A 630 -15.25 -38.68 -79.09
N VAL A 631 -14.24 -38.21 -78.35
CA VAL A 631 -12.85 -38.17 -78.83
C VAL A 631 -12.30 -39.58 -79.09
N ILE A 632 -12.57 -40.55 -78.20
CA ILE A 632 -12.16 -41.95 -78.40
C ILE A 632 -12.81 -42.54 -79.66
N LYS A 633 -14.11 -42.29 -79.86
CA LYS A 633 -14.85 -42.73 -81.06
C LYS A 633 -14.21 -42.14 -82.31
N TYR A 634 -13.92 -40.84 -82.31
CA TYR A 634 -13.24 -40.16 -83.40
C TYR A 634 -11.85 -40.76 -83.70
N GLU A 635 -11.02 -40.96 -82.67
CA GLU A 635 -9.69 -41.54 -82.84
C GLU A 635 -9.73 -42.96 -83.39
N ASN A 636 -10.72 -43.76 -82.97
CA ASN A 636 -10.92 -45.11 -83.48
C ASN A 636 -11.39 -45.11 -84.94
N LEU A 637 -12.31 -44.20 -85.31
CA LEU A 637 -12.73 -44.00 -86.69
C LEU A 637 -11.55 -43.60 -87.56
N TYR A 638 -10.79 -42.57 -87.15
CA TYR A 638 -9.63 -42.08 -87.88
C TYR A 638 -8.55 -43.16 -88.07
N ALA A 639 -8.31 -44.00 -87.05
CA ALA A 639 -7.39 -45.12 -87.14
C ALA A 639 -7.86 -46.26 -88.07
N ALA A 640 -9.15 -46.34 -88.40
CA ALA A 640 -9.74 -47.36 -89.26
C ALA A 640 -9.82 -46.97 -90.74
N LEU A 641 -9.51 -45.71 -91.08
CA LEU A 641 -9.55 -45.20 -92.44
C LEU A 641 -8.32 -45.62 -93.26
N SER A 642 -8.51 -45.80 -94.57
CA SER A 642 -7.39 -46.00 -95.51
C SER A 642 -6.59 -44.71 -95.71
N ASP A 643 -5.38 -44.82 -96.26
CA ASP A 643 -4.55 -43.66 -96.58
C ASP A 643 -5.26 -42.68 -97.53
N GLU A 644 -6.07 -43.17 -98.48
CA GLU A 644 -6.88 -42.34 -99.37
C GLU A 644 -8.03 -41.63 -98.64
N GLU A 645 -8.75 -42.35 -97.77
CA GLU A 645 -9.83 -41.77 -96.95
C GLU A 645 -9.26 -40.71 -95.98
N LEU A 646 -8.09 -40.96 -95.39
CA LEU A 646 -7.35 -40.01 -94.57
C LEU A 646 -6.93 -38.78 -95.37
N GLY A 647 -6.43 -38.97 -96.59
CA GLY A 647 -6.09 -37.87 -97.49
C GLY A 647 -7.30 -36.98 -97.83
N ALA A 648 -8.46 -37.59 -98.07
CA ALA A 648 -9.71 -36.87 -98.28
C ALA A 648 -10.16 -36.10 -97.04
N ILE A 649 -10.09 -36.72 -95.86
CA ILE A 649 -10.42 -36.06 -94.58
C ILE A 649 -9.47 -34.90 -94.29
N GLU A 650 -8.15 -35.07 -94.45
CA GLU A 650 -7.19 -33.98 -94.24
C GLU A 650 -7.38 -32.87 -95.27
N TYR A 651 -7.77 -33.18 -96.50
CA TYR A 651 -8.17 -32.18 -97.48
C TYR A 651 -9.41 -31.41 -97.02
N ILE A 652 -10.49 -32.09 -96.64
CA ILE A 652 -11.71 -31.46 -96.11
C ILE A 652 -11.36 -30.61 -94.89
N ARG A 653 -10.58 -31.14 -93.95
CA ARG A 653 -10.13 -30.38 -92.77
C ARG A 653 -9.35 -29.15 -93.19
N SER A 654 -8.39 -29.28 -94.12
CA SER A 654 -7.60 -28.14 -94.61
C SER A 654 -8.46 -27.03 -95.22
N VAL A 655 -9.53 -27.39 -95.94
CA VAL A 655 -10.48 -26.46 -96.54
C VAL A 655 -11.36 -25.80 -95.47
N VAL A 656 -11.88 -26.58 -94.52
CA VAL A 656 -12.77 -26.07 -93.46
C VAL A 656 -12.01 -25.23 -92.43
N THR A 657 -10.73 -25.55 -92.19
CA THR A 657 -9.84 -24.78 -91.30
C THR A 657 -9.07 -23.68 -92.03
N ASP A 658 -9.25 -23.49 -93.35
CA ASP A 658 -8.56 -22.43 -94.07
C ASP A 658 -9.12 -21.06 -93.64
N PRO A 659 -8.32 -20.19 -93.00
CA PRO A 659 -8.79 -18.90 -92.49
C PRO A 659 -9.26 -17.94 -93.60
N ASN A 660 -9.02 -18.28 -94.87
CA ASN A 660 -9.46 -17.53 -96.05
C ASN A 660 -10.80 -18.01 -96.61
N ILE A 661 -11.30 -19.18 -96.19
CA ILE A 661 -12.58 -19.72 -96.63
C ILE A 661 -13.65 -19.29 -95.61
N ARG A 662 -14.64 -18.53 -96.10
CA ARG A 662 -15.77 -18.03 -95.29
C ARG A 662 -16.99 -18.89 -95.55
N ASN A 663 -17.85 -19.05 -94.55
CA ASN A 663 -19.15 -19.67 -94.77
C ASN A 663 -20.03 -18.79 -95.70
N SER A 664 -21.19 -19.30 -96.11
CA SER A 664 -22.13 -18.59 -96.98
C SER A 664 -22.65 -17.27 -96.41
N GLU A 665 -22.47 -17.04 -95.10
CA GLU A 665 -22.83 -15.81 -94.39
C GLU A 665 -21.65 -14.86 -94.19
N GLY A 666 -20.46 -15.20 -94.71
CA GLY A 666 -19.25 -14.37 -94.63
C GLY A 666 -18.50 -14.45 -93.31
N ASN A 667 -18.90 -15.34 -92.39
CA ASN A 667 -18.23 -15.56 -91.12
C ASN A 667 -17.00 -16.46 -91.31
N LYS A 668 -15.94 -16.19 -90.56
CA LYS A 668 -14.80 -17.12 -90.45
C LYS A 668 -15.22 -18.30 -89.57
N TYR A 669 -14.88 -19.51 -89.97
CA TYR A 669 -14.93 -20.67 -89.09
C TYR A 669 -13.95 -20.41 -87.93
N SER A 670 -14.41 -20.49 -86.68
CA SER A 670 -13.51 -20.41 -85.52
C SER A 670 -12.83 -21.77 -85.34
N ASP A 671 -11.59 -21.78 -84.84
CA ASP A 671 -10.84 -23.03 -84.61
C ASP A 671 -11.60 -24.00 -83.69
N GLU A 672 -12.40 -23.49 -82.75
CA GLU A 672 -13.26 -24.28 -81.84
C GLU A 672 -14.49 -24.89 -82.53
N TYR A 673 -14.99 -24.29 -83.63
CA TYR A 673 -16.18 -24.76 -84.34
C TYR A 673 -15.94 -26.06 -85.12
N THR A 674 -14.69 -26.42 -85.37
CA THR A 674 -14.35 -27.45 -86.36
C THR A 674 -14.47 -28.88 -85.85
N TYR A 675 -14.28 -29.16 -84.55
CA TYR A 675 -14.31 -30.56 -84.09
C TYR A 675 -15.74 -31.12 -84.01
N ILE A 676 -16.68 -30.36 -83.43
CA ILE A 676 -18.09 -30.77 -83.26
C ILE A 676 -18.82 -30.82 -84.62
N GLU A 677 -18.61 -29.82 -85.49
CA GLU A 677 -19.23 -29.85 -86.83
C GLU A 677 -18.62 -30.94 -87.72
N PHE A 678 -17.32 -31.23 -87.56
CA PHE A 678 -16.68 -32.36 -88.25
C PHE A 678 -17.14 -33.71 -87.67
N GLU A 679 -17.49 -33.79 -86.40
CA GLU A 679 -18.12 -34.96 -85.78
C GLU A 679 -19.55 -35.18 -86.31
N VAL A 680 -20.36 -34.13 -86.45
CA VAL A 680 -21.68 -34.20 -87.12
C VAL A 680 -21.53 -34.64 -88.58
N PHE A 681 -20.49 -34.16 -89.26
CA PHE A 681 -20.17 -34.58 -90.62
C PHE A 681 -19.76 -36.06 -90.68
N LEU A 682 -18.96 -36.55 -89.73
CA LEU A 682 -18.56 -37.95 -89.64
C LEU A 682 -19.70 -38.89 -89.22
N ASP A 683 -20.58 -38.48 -88.30
CA ASP A 683 -21.81 -39.22 -87.97
C ASP A 683 -22.73 -39.30 -89.20
N GLY A 684 -22.77 -38.25 -90.03
CA GLY A 684 -23.38 -38.28 -91.35
C GLY A 684 -22.74 -39.31 -92.28
N LEU A 685 -21.42 -39.48 -92.24
CA LEU A 685 -20.69 -40.47 -93.03
C LEU A 685 -20.87 -41.91 -92.52
N ASP A 686 -21.02 -42.15 -91.22
CA ASP A 686 -21.33 -43.45 -90.64
C ASP A 686 -22.73 -43.95 -91.08
N VAL A 687 -23.70 -43.03 -91.19
CA VAL A 687 -25.02 -43.30 -91.80
C VAL A 687 -24.89 -43.68 -93.28
N ILE A 688 -23.90 -43.13 -93.99
CA ILE A 688 -23.63 -43.46 -95.40
C ILE A 688 -22.93 -44.83 -95.52
N LYS A 689 -21.99 -45.17 -94.63
CA LYS A 689 -21.33 -46.49 -94.59
C LYS A 689 -22.32 -47.63 -94.30
N GLY A 690 -23.29 -47.43 -93.41
CA GLY A 690 -24.36 -48.42 -93.13
C GLY A 690 -25.31 -48.71 -94.30
N ARG A 691 -25.31 -47.88 -95.36
CA ARG A 691 -26.15 -48.07 -96.57
C ARG A 691 -25.40 -48.64 -97.77
N GLY A 692 -24.12 -49.01 -97.61
CA GLY A 692 -23.44 -49.87 -98.56
C GLY A 692 -22.80 -49.22 -99.79
N THR A 693 -22.66 -47.90 -99.87
CA THR A 693 -21.85 -47.26 -100.93
C THR A 693 -21.30 -45.88 -100.51
N LEU A 694 -20.10 -45.85 -99.92
CA LEU A 694 -19.31 -44.59 -99.81
C LEU A 694 -18.72 -44.15 -101.17
N GLN A 695 -18.75 -45.03 -102.17
CA GLN A 695 -18.14 -44.86 -103.49
C GLN A 695 -18.92 -43.94 -104.45
N GLU A 696 -20.14 -43.53 -104.09
CA GLU A 696 -20.97 -42.62 -104.91
C GLU A 696 -21.00 -41.18 -104.38
N PHE A 697 -20.42 -40.92 -103.19
CA PHE A 697 -20.46 -39.59 -102.55
C PHE A 697 -19.14 -38.82 -102.65
N ILE A 698 -18.03 -39.49 -103.01
CA ILE A 698 -16.76 -38.88 -103.43
C ILE A 698 -16.78 -38.78 -104.95
#